data_AF-A0A518KD38-F1
#
_entry.id   AF-A0A518KD38-F1
#
_cell.length_a   1.000
_cell.length_b   1.000
_cell.length_c   1.000
_cell.angle_alpha   90.00
_cell.angle_beta   90.00
_cell.angle_gamma   90.00
#
_symmetry.space_group_name_H-M   'P 1'
#
loop_
_entity.id
_entity.type
_entity.pdbx_description
1 polymer ?
#
loop_
_entity_poly.entity_id
_entity_poly.type
_entity_poly.pdbx_seq_one_letter_code
_entity_poly.pdbx_strand_id
1 'polypeptide(L)'
;MSDFDDVPRGWSTALIGEITTTQTGGTPSRSNASYFGGSIPWVKSGELGDSVVRSTQESITDLGLAASNAKVVPAGTLCIALYGATVGRLGILGIDASTNQAVCAIPVPSGFDTRFAYYYLFSKRAELVAQGKGGAQSNISNGLVRSVAIPVPPTNEQRRIVAKLEELFSRLEAGVAALEGARAKLRRLRASVLKSAVEGRLTADWRAEHKDIEPASELLERILVERRERQLAAQLDKWRARKAKAGWTAERIAAAEPAERTKLAAKYQEPKGPATDDLPELPATWCWATVEAICDVFTGTTPNRGTARFYENGSIPWITSTAVNHDFVDKETEFVTEAATLETRLALYPAGTLLIALYGEGKTRGMVTELRIDATINQALAALCFPRNQTGLRDYSKVFLKANYASLRRKAAGGMQPNLNLSLVNAIAVAVPPLAEQAEIVRRVDEQLSRIDAAEKVIDTGLARAKRLRQAILKRAFAGRLVPQDPRDEPASMLLERIRAERAAAAASNGKTTRASIKNGTGGGDAPARKGTKKEATRVAAVAKSTPPTESAIRNPQSAIAPKQLSLLGDEPEAAHAIDAEQIAAAFQRSHDGYSTDYVLASPEANARFLDAAASLGVDAPAVAINKHLLIVRKTQKGLLPKTSRRYRNPADLDPFEFVAEWAVRIVQRKVKKELGREPSLDTLLCDPELAKRFDEIAAKLKALDGKRLPYRWFALALRKRKHSDAGGLVAEFAEPLPLEEAVAKAPKGPGVYQVLAGDRPLYVAAADDVRKQLLVHGLTTGDAQRVVPAWEARKPQTVALLASRQRADELASAARSTLRPQLNLVL
;
A
#
# COMPACT_ATOMS: atom_id res chain seq x y z
N MET A 1 -1.55 -0.37 31.86
CA MET A 1 -1.80 0.94 32.49
C MET A 1 -3.26 1.25 32.20
N SER A 2 -4.07 1.50 33.21
CA SER A 2 -5.51 1.72 32.99
C SER A 2 -5.70 3.03 32.23
N ASP A 3 -6.65 3.09 31.29
CA ASP A 3 -6.99 4.31 30.52
C ASP A 3 -7.47 5.48 31.41
N PHE A 4 -7.52 5.31 32.74
CA PHE A 4 -8.25 6.17 33.67
C PHE A 4 -7.39 6.78 34.79
N ASP A 5 -6.08 6.52 34.83
CA ASP A 5 -5.18 7.07 35.86
C ASP A 5 -4.82 8.57 35.64
N ASP A 6 -5.42 9.25 34.65
CA ASP A 6 -5.08 10.63 34.27
C ASP A 6 -6.29 11.41 33.70
N VAL A 7 -7.46 11.34 34.36
CA VAL A 7 -8.60 12.22 34.02
C VAL A 7 -8.39 13.63 34.58
N PRO A 8 -8.79 14.71 33.87
CA PRO A 8 -8.58 16.08 34.33
C PRO A 8 -9.21 16.37 35.71
N ARG A 9 -8.65 17.36 36.41
CA ARG A 9 -9.23 17.88 37.65
C ARG A 9 -10.67 18.36 37.39
N GLY A 10 -11.63 17.82 38.14
CA GLY A 10 -13.06 18.11 37.99
C GLY A 10 -13.84 17.03 37.23
N TRP A 11 -13.14 16.12 36.54
CA TRP A 11 -13.75 14.93 35.95
C TRP A 11 -13.89 13.81 36.98
N SER A 12 -14.75 12.85 36.66
CA SER A 12 -14.87 11.58 37.38
C SER A 12 -14.97 10.43 36.38
N THR A 13 -14.94 9.20 36.87
CA THR A 13 -15.19 8.01 36.06
C THR A 13 -16.31 7.23 36.69
N ALA A 14 -17.22 6.69 35.88
CA ALA A 14 -18.28 5.80 36.34
C ALA A 14 -18.55 4.71 35.30
N LEU A 15 -19.14 3.60 35.73
CA LEU A 15 -19.64 2.58 34.82
C LEU A 15 -20.98 3.04 34.22
N ILE A 16 -21.26 2.70 32.97
CA ILE A 16 -22.58 3.00 32.36
C ILE A 16 -23.72 2.45 33.23
N GLY A 17 -23.55 1.28 33.83
CA GLY A 17 -24.53 0.69 34.74
C GLY A 17 -24.77 1.46 36.05
N GLU A 18 -23.81 2.30 36.47
CA GLU A 18 -23.95 3.19 37.64
C GLU A 18 -24.70 4.47 37.25
N ILE A 19 -24.45 4.98 36.03
CA ILE A 19 -25.09 6.20 35.51
C ILE A 19 -26.55 5.93 35.12
N THR A 20 -26.84 4.81 34.45
CA THR A 20 -28.19 4.49 33.97
C THR A 20 -28.56 3.01 34.05
N THR A 21 -29.85 2.71 33.93
CA THR A 21 -30.38 1.35 33.75
C THR A 21 -30.57 1.08 32.26
N THR A 22 -29.67 0.29 31.68
CA THR A 22 -29.80 -0.15 30.29
C THR A 22 -30.84 -1.24 30.14
N GLN A 23 -31.53 -1.28 29.01
CA GLN A 23 -32.54 -2.29 28.72
C GLN A 23 -32.47 -2.78 27.29
N THR A 24 -32.71 -4.07 27.08
CA THR A 24 -32.89 -4.63 25.74
C THR A 24 -34.36 -4.61 25.37
N GLY A 25 -34.63 -4.47 24.08
CA GLY A 25 -35.99 -4.58 23.56
C GLY A 25 -36.53 -6.01 23.49
N GLY A 26 -37.63 -6.18 22.77
CA GLY A 26 -38.29 -7.47 22.55
C GLY A 26 -38.87 -7.58 21.15
N THR A 27 -39.04 -8.82 20.66
CA THR A 27 -39.80 -9.11 19.44
C THR A 27 -41.11 -9.77 19.84
N PRO A 28 -42.27 -9.14 19.57
CA PRO A 28 -43.56 -9.82 19.63
C PRO A 28 -43.58 -11.03 18.68
N SER A 29 -44.37 -12.06 18.98
CA SER A 29 -44.39 -13.25 18.14
C SER A 29 -44.75 -12.92 16.70
N ARG A 30 -43.83 -13.19 15.76
CA ARG A 30 -44.02 -12.95 14.32
C ARG A 30 -45.16 -13.78 13.72
N SER A 31 -45.59 -14.86 14.38
CA SER A 31 -46.73 -15.66 13.96
C SER A 31 -48.08 -14.99 14.19
N ASN A 32 -48.15 -13.92 14.99
CA ASN A 32 -49.39 -13.19 15.23
C ASN A 32 -49.33 -11.81 14.53
N ALA A 33 -50.01 -11.71 13.40
CA ALA A 33 -50.05 -10.49 12.59
C ALA A 33 -50.65 -9.28 13.33
N SER A 34 -51.55 -9.49 14.29
CA SER A 34 -52.21 -8.42 15.07
C SER A 34 -51.26 -7.63 15.99
N TYR A 35 -50.03 -8.12 16.18
CA TYR A 35 -49.00 -7.43 16.96
C TYR A 35 -48.24 -6.35 16.19
N PHE A 36 -48.41 -6.29 14.86
CA PHE A 36 -47.64 -5.42 13.97
C PHE A 36 -48.56 -4.44 13.22
N GLY A 37 -47.98 -3.33 12.73
CA GLY A 37 -48.72 -2.31 11.98
C GLY A 37 -49.50 -1.32 12.85
N GLY A 38 -49.14 -1.20 14.13
CA GLY A 38 -49.73 -0.23 15.06
C GLY A 38 -49.10 1.15 15.01
N SER A 39 -49.36 1.96 16.03
CA SER A 39 -48.83 3.33 16.17
C SER A 39 -47.45 3.40 16.83
N ILE A 40 -46.95 2.32 17.43
CA ILE A 40 -45.69 2.34 18.19
C ILE A 40 -44.52 2.00 17.26
N PRO A 41 -43.59 2.95 16.99
CA PRO A 41 -42.41 2.67 16.18
C PRO A 41 -41.57 1.55 16.81
N TRP A 42 -41.07 0.62 16.01
CA TRP A 42 -40.30 -0.52 16.50
C TRP A 42 -38.94 -0.63 15.78
N VAL A 43 -37.89 -0.17 16.47
CA VAL A 43 -36.53 -0.04 15.96
C VAL A 43 -35.79 -1.38 15.99
N LYS A 44 -35.30 -1.81 14.83
CA LYS A 44 -34.41 -2.96 14.67
C LYS A 44 -32.96 -2.51 14.63
N SER A 45 -32.04 -3.43 14.96
CA SER A 45 -30.59 -3.15 14.92
C SER A 45 -30.06 -2.74 13.53
N GLY A 46 -30.77 -3.09 12.45
CA GLY A 46 -30.47 -2.64 11.08
C GLY A 46 -30.67 -1.14 10.85
N GLU A 47 -31.52 -0.51 11.66
CA GLU A 47 -31.91 0.91 11.54
C GLU A 47 -31.00 1.83 12.36
N LEU A 48 -30.10 1.25 13.17
CA LEU A 48 -29.01 2.00 13.81
C LEU A 48 -27.94 2.31 12.76
N GLY A 49 -27.97 3.53 12.24
CA GLY A 49 -27.10 4.01 11.16
C GLY A 49 -26.04 5.02 11.59
N ASP A 50 -25.58 4.99 12.84
CA ASP A 50 -24.64 5.98 13.41
C ASP A 50 -25.16 7.42 13.29
N SER A 51 -26.47 7.57 13.52
CA SER A 51 -27.21 8.81 13.32
C SER A 51 -28.47 8.85 14.18
N VAL A 52 -29.26 9.91 14.03
CA VAL A 52 -30.54 10.05 14.71
C VAL A 52 -31.60 9.22 14.00
N VAL A 53 -32.26 8.31 14.72
CA VAL A 53 -33.34 7.47 14.21
C VAL A 53 -34.65 8.26 14.29
N ARG A 54 -35.16 8.71 13.14
CA ARG A 54 -36.37 9.57 13.06
C ARG A 54 -37.63 8.83 12.62
N SER A 55 -37.50 7.59 12.16
CA SER A 55 -38.59 6.75 11.65
C SER A 55 -38.18 5.29 11.71
N THR A 56 -39.16 4.39 11.67
CA THR A 56 -38.94 2.93 11.60
C THR A 56 -39.64 2.32 10.39
N GLN A 57 -39.09 1.23 9.87
CA GLN A 57 -39.70 0.45 8.78
C GLN A 57 -40.95 -0.30 9.23
N GLU A 58 -40.99 -0.71 10.50
CA GLU A 58 -42.08 -1.46 11.09
C GLU A 58 -42.54 -0.77 12.39
N SER A 59 -43.79 -1.03 12.75
CA SER A 59 -44.40 -0.61 14.01
C SER A 59 -45.11 -1.80 14.67
N ILE A 60 -45.33 -1.69 15.98
CA ILE A 60 -46.08 -2.67 16.77
C ILE A 60 -47.34 -2.03 17.35
N THR A 61 -48.33 -2.87 17.67
CA THR A 61 -49.54 -2.46 18.37
C THR A 61 -49.34 -2.48 19.89
N ASP A 62 -50.23 -1.86 20.65
CA ASP A 62 -50.25 -1.97 22.12
C ASP A 62 -50.33 -3.44 22.59
N LEU A 63 -51.08 -4.27 21.85
CA LEU A 63 -51.14 -5.71 22.07
C LEU A 63 -49.77 -6.37 21.88
N GLY A 64 -49.05 -6.02 20.81
CA GLY A 64 -47.69 -6.52 20.56
C GLY A 64 -46.68 -6.08 21.63
N LEU A 65 -46.79 -4.83 22.09
CA LEU A 65 -45.98 -4.32 23.20
C LEU A 65 -46.25 -5.11 24.49
N ALA A 66 -47.52 -5.27 24.87
CA ALA A 66 -47.92 -5.99 26.09
C ALA A 66 -47.59 -7.49 26.04
N ALA A 67 -47.61 -8.10 24.86
CA ALA A 67 -47.33 -9.54 24.66
C ALA A 67 -45.83 -9.86 24.51
N SER A 68 -44.92 -8.90 24.73
CA SER A 68 -43.48 -9.10 24.55
C SER A 68 -42.65 -8.36 25.60
N ASN A 69 -41.32 -8.55 25.55
CA ASN A 69 -40.39 -7.78 26.38
C ASN A 69 -40.08 -6.38 25.81
N ALA A 70 -40.74 -5.98 24.73
CA ALA A 70 -40.55 -4.66 24.15
C ALA A 70 -41.06 -3.59 25.12
N LYS A 71 -40.35 -2.46 25.18
CA LYS A 71 -40.71 -1.30 26.00
C LYS A 71 -40.53 -0.05 25.16
N VAL A 72 -41.45 0.89 25.29
CA VAL A 72 -41.27 2.22 24.71
C VAL A 72 -40.19 2.94 25.51
N VAL A 73 -39.22 3.50 24.80
CA VAL A 73 -38.19 4.40 25.33
C VAL A 73 -38.33 5.76 24.68
N PRO A 74 -38.09 6.84 25.44
CA PRO A 74 -38.32 8.19 24.95
C PRO A 74 -37.29 8.60 23.89
N ALA A 75 -37.68 9.57 23.05
CA ALA A 75 -36.77 10.32 22.22
C ALA A 75 -35.58 10.88 23.04
N GLY A 76 -34.41 10.96 22.42
CA GLY A 76 -33.14 11.31 23.05
C GLY A 76 -32.41 10.12 23.67
N THR A 77 -32.99 8.91 23.69
CA THR A 77 -32.32 7.70 24.19
C THR A 77 -31.21 7.23 23.24
N LEU A 78 -30.05 6.88 23.78
CA LEU A 78 -28.95 6.27 23.03
C LEU A 78 -29.19 4.77 22.86
N CYS A 79 -28.93 4.23 21.67
CA CYS A 79 -29.07 2.83 21.34
C CYS A 79 -27.77 2.25 20.79
N ILE A 80 -27.49 0.99 21.12
CA ILE A 80 -26.39 0.21 20.54
C ILE A 80 -26.89 -1.16 20.06
N ALA A 81 -26.45 -1.57 18.86
CA ALA A 81 -26.71 -2.89 18.32
C ALA A 81 -25.82 -3.94 19.00
N LEU A 82 -26.43 -5.02 19.49
CA LEU A 82 -25.77 -6.03 20.30
C LEU A 82 -25.17 -7.18 19.48
N TYR A 83 -25.75 -7.53 18.34
CA TYR A 83 -25.31 -8.69 17.55
C TYR A 83 -25.76 -8.59 16.08
N GLY A 84 -25.24 -9.52 15.26
CA GLY A 84 -25.47 -9.57 13.82
C GLY A 84 -24.53 -8.64 13.04
N ALA A 85 -24.81 -8.45 11.74
CA ALA A 85 -23.98 -7.64 10.84
C ALA A 85 -23.88 -6.15 11.25
N THR A 86 -24.71 -5.70 12.20
CA THR A 86 -24.73 -4.33 12.72
C THR A 86 -24.16 -4.19 14.12
N VAL A 87 -23.54 -5.24 14.69
CA VAL A 87 -22.97 -5.19 16.05
C VAL A 87 -22.11 -3.94 16.28
N GLY A 88 -22.37 -3.23 17.39
CA GLY A 88 -21.68 -2.01 17.78
C GLY A 88 -22.11 -0.73 17.06
N ARG A 89 -23.02 -0.79 16.07
CA ARG A 89 -23.65 0.42 15.50
C ARG A 89 -24.47 1.14 16.56
N LEU A 90 -24.46 2.46 16.47
CA LEU A 90 -25.12 3.34 17.44
C LEU A 90 -26.27 4.11 16.77
N GLY A 91 -27.19 4.61 17.57
CA GLY A 91 -28.18 5.58 17.14
C GLY A 91 -28.77 6.34 18.31
N ILE A 92 -29.22 7.57 18.08
CA ILE A 92 -29.98 8.33 19.07
C ILE A 92 -31.42 8.36 18.60
N LEU A 93 -32.37 7.99 19.44
CA LEU A 93 -33.78 8.06 19.06
C LEU A 93 -34.21 9.52 18.90
N GLY A 94 -34.78 9.87 17.75
CA GLY A 94 -35.41 11.18 17.50
C GLY A 94 -36.92 11.17 17.76
N ILE A 95 -37.47 10.00 18.07
CA ILE A 95 -38.89 9.74 18.33
C ILE A 95 -39.01 8.77 19.50
N ASP A 96 -40.14 8.76 20.20
CA ASP A 96 -40.47 7.70 21.15
C ASP A 96 -40.65 6.39 20.37
N ALA A 97 -39.95 5.34 20.80
CA ALA A 97 -39.96 4.09 20.08
C ALA A 97 -39.72 2.90 21.01
N SER A 98 -40.21 1.73 20.60
CA SER A 98 -39.78 0.45 21.14
C SER A 98 -38.64 -0.12 20.32
N THR A 99 -37.88 -1.08 20.85
CA THR A 99 -36.77 -1.71 20.13
C THR A 99 -36.91 -3.24 20.12
N ASN A 100 -36.20 -3.90 19.21
CA ASN A 100 -36.08 -5.36 19.25
C ASN A 100 -34.98 -5.81 20.24
N GLN A 101 -34.87 -7.12 20.47
CA GLN A 101 -33.89 -7.72 21.39
C GLN A 101 -32.43 -7.52 20.98
N ALA A 102 -32.17 -7.13 19.72
CA ALA A 102 -30.84 -6.90 19.19
C ALA A 102 -30.35 -5.47 19.46
N VAL A 103 -31.18 -4.63 20.08
CA VAL A 103 -30.87 -3.25 20.44
C VAL A 103 -30.91 -3.11 21.95
N CYS A 104 -29.83 -2.56 22.51
CA CYS A 104 -29.77 -2.09 23.88
C CYS A 104 -30.02 -0.58 23.90
N ALA A 105 -31.07 -0.17 24.61
CA ALA A 105 -31.36 1.21 24.94
C ALA A 105 -30.61 1.62 26.21
N ILE A 106 -30.02 2.81 26.16
CA ILE A 106 -29.18 3.43 27.18
C ILE A 106 -29.80 4.82 27.43
N PRO A 107 -30.84 4.91 28.28
CA PRO A 107 -31.42 6.21 28.67
C PRO A 107 -30.34 7.03 29.38
N VAL A 108 -30.13 8.29 29.02
CA VAL A 108 -29.08 9.11 29.65
C VAL A 108 -29.75 10.03 30.67
N PRO A 109 -29.26 10.11 31.93
CA PRO A 109 -29.90 10.90 32.97
C PRO A 109 -29.75 12.41 32.72
N SER A 110 -30.59 13.20 33.40
CA SER A 110 -30.50 14.66 33.36
C SER A 110 -29.10 15.13 33.78
N GLY A 111 -28.56 16.11 33.06
CA GLY A 111 -27.20 16.63 33.30
C GLY A 111 -26.07 15.84 32.63
N PHE A 112 -26.35 14.71 31.97
CA PHE A 112 -25.38 14.02 31.11
C PHE A 112 -25.80 14.14 29.64
N ASP A 113 -24.93 14.63 28.75
CA ASP A 113 -25.27 14.85 27.34
C ASP A 113 -25.25 13.51 26.57
N THR A 114 -26.39 13.11 26.00
CA THR A 114 -26.49 11.86 25.23
C THR A 114 -25.51 11.80 24.07
N ARG A 115 -25.20 12.92 23.43
CA ARG A 115 -24.25 12.96 22.31
C ARG A 115 -22.82 12.77 22.79
N PHE A 116 -22.49 13.18 24.02
CA PHE A 116 -21.20 12.87 24.63
C PHE A 116 -21.06 11.35 24.82
N ALA A 117 -22.08 10.69 25.39
CA ALA A 117 -22.12 9.23 25.52
C ALA A 117 -22.04 8.53 24.15
N TYR A 118 -22.74 9.05 23.15
CA TYR A 118 -22.71 8.56 21.77
C TYR A 118 -21.29 8.58 21.21
N TYR A 119 -20.60 9.73 21.24
CA TYR A 119 -19.24 9.84 20.70
C TYR A 119 -18.23 8.99 21.49
N TYR A 120 -18.42 8.84 22.81
CA TYR A 120 -17.56 7.98 23.62
C TYR A 120 -17.70 6.51 23.21
N LEU A 121 -18.94 6.00 23.18
CA LEU A 121 -19.20 4.63 22.72
C LEU A 121 -18.80 4.42 21.26
N PHE A 122 -18.92 5.44 20.41
CA PHE A 122 -18.45 5.40 19.03
C PHE A 122 -16.93 5.20 18.98
N SER A 123 -16.18 5.88 19.84
CA SER A 123 -14.72 5.71 19.95
C SER A 123 -14.32 4.33 20.50
N LYS A 124 -15.13 3.75 21.38
CA LYS A 124 -14.90 2.45 22.01
C LYS A 124 -15.47 1.27 21.22
N ARG A 125 -16.16 1.50 20.10
CA ARG A 125 -16.81 0.46 19.29
C ARG A 125 -15.90 -0.73 18.98
N ALA A 126 -14.71 -0.48 18.45
CA ALA A 126 -13.81 -1.56 18.03
C ALA A 126 -13.39 -2.45 19.21
N GLU A 127 -13.16 -1.83 20.37
CA GLU A 127 -12.85 -2.51 21.63
C GLU A 127 -14.06 -3.33 22.12
N LEU A 128 -15.26 -2.76 22.08
CA LEU A 128 -16.49 -3.43 22.48
C LEU A 128 -16.80 -4.66 21.61
N VAL A 129 -16.63 -4.53 20.29
CA VAL A 129 -16.82 -5.64 19.36
C VAL A 129 -15.77 -6.73 19.61
N ALA A 130 -14.51 -6.36 19.83
CA ALA A 130 -13.44 -7.33 20.12
C ALA A 130 -13.62 -8.07 21.45
N GLN A 131 -14.23 -7.42 22.45
CA GLN A 131 -14.56 -8.03 23.75
C GLN A 131 -15.85 -8.89 23.71
N GLY A 132 -16.57 -8.89 22.58
CA GLY A 132 -17.75 -9.72 22.40
C GLY A 132 -17.43 -11.22 22.45
N LYS A 133 -18.24 -12.00 23.18
CA LYS A 133 -18.07 -13.45 23.32
C LYS A 133 -18.76 -14.20 22.16
N GLY A 134 -18.09 -15.21 21.59
CA GLY A 134 -18.65 -16.12 20.57
C GLY A 134 -17.64 -16.48 19.47
N GLY A 135 -17.43 -17.78 19.20
CA GLY A 135 -16.65 -18.24 18.05
C GLY A 135 -17.38 -17.92 16.75
N ALA A 136 -16.73 -17.24 15.81
CA ALA A 136 -17.21 -16.76 14.51
C ALA A 136 -18.13 -15.51 14.47
N GLN A 137 -18.94 -15.19 15.49
CA GLN A 137 -19.66 -13.91 15.59
C GLN A 137 -19.51 -13.28 16.98
N SER A 138 -18.84 -12.14 17.06
CA SER A 138 -18.65 -11.39 18.31
C SER A 138 -19.92 -10.62 18.66
N ASN A 139 -20.59 -11.03 19.74
CA ASN A 139 -21.79 -10.36 20.26
C ASN A 139 -21.47 -9.49 21.48
N ILE A 140 -21.97 -8.25 21.50
CA ILE A 140 -21.92 -7.36 22.65
C ILE A 140 -23.09 -7.74 23.57
N SER A 141 -22.81 -8.07 24.83
CA SER A 141 -23.86 -8.35 25.82
C SER A 141 -24.33 -7.07 26.50
N ASN A 142 -25.58 -7.01 26.98
CA ASN A 142 -26.05 -5.90 27.82
C ASN A 142 -25.18 -5.74 29.09
N GLY A 143 -24.68 -6.85 29.65
CA GLY A 143 -23.73 -6.81 30.76
C GLY A 143 -22.42 -6.11 30.40
N LEU A 144 -21.88 -6.36 29.21
CA LEU A 144 -20.69 -5.68 28.70
C LEU A 144 -20.93 -4.17 28.53
N VAL A 145 -22.08 -3.77 27.98
CA VAL A 145 -22.46 -2.34 27.87
C VAL A 145 -22.48 -1.68 29.26
N ARG A 146 -23.07 -2.34 30.27
CA ARG A 146 -23.14 -1.82 31.64
C ARG A 146 -21.77 -1.69 32.30
N SER A 147 -20.81 -2.56 31.97
CA SER A 147 -19.46 -2.55 32.54
C SER A 147 -18.50 -1.57 31.86
N VAL A 148 -18.93 -0.86 30.81
CA VAL A 148 -18.09 0.16 30.18
C VAL A 148 -17.86 1.30 31.17
N ALA A 149 -16.60 1.54 31.52
CA ALA A 149 -16.19 2.75 32.20
C ALA A 149 -16.23 3.93 31.22
N ILE A 150 -16.93 5.00 31.60
CA ILE A 150 -17.08 6.23 30.83
C ILE A 150 -16.56 7.42 31.66
N PRO A 151 -15.76 8.32 31.07
CA PRO A 151 -15.41 9.57 31.72
C PRO A 151 -16.63 10.45 31.88
N VAL A 152 -16.71 11.14 33.01
CA VAL A 152 -17.79 12.05 33.38
C VAL A 152 -17.18 13.44 33.55
N PRO A 153 -17.25 14.31 32.53
CA PRO A 153 -16.91 15.73 32.68
C PRO A 153 -18.05 16.49 33.38
N PRO A 154 -17.78 17.71 33.90
CA PRO A 154 -18.83 18.68 34.20
C PRO A 154 -19.85 18.85 33.06
N THR A 155 -21.14 19.01 33.39
CA THR A 155 -22.23 19.07 32.40
C THR A 155 -22.01 20.12 31.31
N ASN A 156 -21.54 21.32 31.68
CA ASN A 156 -21.27 22.38 30.71
C ASN A 156 -20.09 22.03 29.80
N GLU A 157 -19.06 21.37 30.35
CA GLU A 157 -17.93 20.91 29.57
C GLU A 157 -18.32 19.81 28.58
N GLN A 158 -19.20 18.88 28.95
CA GLN A 158 -19.75 17.88 28.02
C GLN A 158 -20.35 18.55 26.78
N ARG A 159 -21.16 19.60 26.99
CA ARG A 159 -21.77 20.38 25.89
C ARG A 159 -20.72 21.08 25.03
N ARG A 160 -19.68 21.69 25.65
CA ARG A 160 -18.57 22.32 24.91
C ARG A 160 -17.78 21.28 24.09
N ILE A 161 -17.52 20.10 24.65
CA ILE A 161 -16.86 18.99 23.95
C ILE A 161 -17.69 18.54 22.76
N VAL A 162 -18.98 18.28 22.95
CA VAL A 162 -19.90 17.86 21.87
C VAL A 162 -19.96 18.91 20.76
N ALA A 163 -20.15 20.19 21.11
CA ALA A 163 -20.17 21.27 20.12
C ALA A 163 -18.86 21.30 19.30
N LYS A 164 -17.71 21.13 19.96
CA LYS A 164 -16.41 21.11 19.27
C LYS A 164 -16.23 19.85 18.41
N LEU A 165 -16.72 18.70 18.86
CA LEU A 165 -16.72 17.46 18.07
C LEU A 165 -17.57 17.60 16.81
N GLU A 166 -18.79 18.12 16.93
CA GLU A 166 -19.71 18.35 15.81
C GLU A 166 -19.09 19.32 14.79
N GLU A 167 -18.49 20.44 15.24
CA GLU A 167 -17.77 21.39 14.38
C GLU A 167 -16.63 20.72 13.59
N LEU A 168 -15.75 20.00 14.30
CA LEU A 168 -14.58 19.38 13.69
C LEU A 168 -14.95 18.22 12.76
N PHE A 169 -15.94 17.41 13.13
CA PHE A 169 -16.40 16.29 12.30
C PHE A 169 -17.17 16.75 11.08
N SER A 170 -17.99 17.80 11.18
CA SER A 170 -18.64 18.38 10.00
C SER A 170 -17.61 18.79 8.94
N ARG A 171 -16.55 19.48 9.35
CA ARG A 171 -15.43 19.86 8.46
C ARG A 171 -14.68 18.63 7.92
N LEU A 172 -14.47 17.62 8.75
CA LEU A 172 -13.78 16.39 8.36
C LEU A 172 -14.57 15.60 7.33
N GLU A 173 -15.88 15.40 7.53
CA GLU A 173 -16.75 14.71 6.59
C GLU A 173 -16.85 15.46 5.26
N ALA A 174 -16.94 16.79 5.28
CA ALA A 174 -16.91 17.60 4.07
C ALA A 174 -15.61 17.39 3.27
N GLY A 175 -14.47 17.32 3.96
CA GLY A 175 -13.17 17.00 3.35
C GLY A 175 -13.13 15.59 2.75
N VAL A 176 -13.63 14.58 3.47
CA VAL A 176 -13.75 13.20 2.97
C VAL A 176 -14.65 13.14 1.73
N ALA A 177 -15.80 13.80 1.76
CA ALA A 177 -16.74 13.85 0.64
C ALA A 177 -16.11 14.52 -0.60
N ALA A 178 -15.36 15.60 -0.41
CA ALA A 178 -14.62 16.28 -1.47
C ALA A 178 -13.55 15.36 -2.11
N LEU A 179 -12.80 14.62 -1.29
CA LEU A 179 -11.79 13.67 -1.75
C LEU A 179 -12.40 12.51 -2.56
N GLU A 180 -13.50 11.92 -2.08
CA GLU A 180 -14.22 10.88 -2.81
C GLU A 180 -14.85 11.42 -4.12
N GLY A 181 -15.36 12.65 -4.09
CA GLY A 181 -15.83 13.35 -5.29
C GLY A 181 -14.71 13.57 -6.32
N ALA A 182 -13.52 13.97 -5.87
CA ALA A 182 -12.33 14.10 -6.72
C ALA A 182 -11.92 12.75 -7.33
N ARG A 183 -11.97 11.66 -6.55
CA ARG A 183 -11.69 10.30 -7.03
C ARG A 183 -12.62 9.88 -8.16
N ALA A 184 -13.91 10.18 -8.03
CA ALA A 184 -14.88 9.90 -9.09
C ALA A 184 -14.59 10.70 -10.37
N LYS A 185 -14.14 11.96 -10.25
CA LYS A 185 -13.72 12.80 -11.39
C LYS A 185 -12.47 12.25 -12.07
N LEU A 186 -11.46 11.81 -11.31
CA LEU A 186 -10.24 11.19 -11.87
C LEU A 186 -10.53 9.94 -12.69
N ARG A 187 -11.47 9.09 -12.24
CA ARG A 187 -11.91 7.93 -13.03
C ARG A 187 -12.51 8.33 -14.38
N ARG A 188 -13.30 9.40 -14.42
CA ARG A 188 -13.88 9.93 -15.67
C ARG A 188 -12.80 10.55 -16.55
N LEU A 189 -11.85 11.30 -15.97
CA LEU A 189 -10.73 11.87 -16.69
C LEU A 189 -9.87 10.78 -17.34
N ARG A 190 -9.56 9.69 -16.63
CA ARG A 190 -8.83 8.53 -17.17
C ARG A 190 -9.49 7.97 -18.42
N ALA A 191 -10.79 7.73 -18.36
CA ALA A 191 -11.55 7.25 -19.52
C ALA A 191 -11.56 8.27 -20.67
N SER A 192 -11.66 9.56 -20.36
CA SER A 192 -11.63 10.63 -21.36
C SER A 192 -10.27 10.75 -22.05
N VAL A 193 -9.16 10.66 -21.32
CA VAL A 193 -7.80 10.71 -21.87
C VAL A 193 -7.58 9.55 -22.83
N LEU A 194 -7.90 8.33 -22.40
CA LEU A 194 -7.77 7.13 -23.24
C LEU A 194 -8.66 7.20 -24.48
N LYS A 195 -9.90 7.71 -24.35
CA LYS A 195 -10.80 7.89 -25.49
C LYS A 195 -10.26 8.92 -26.48
N SER A 196 -9.80 10.08 -26.00
CA SER A 196 -9.18 11.11 -26.86
C SER A 196 -7.91 10.62 -27.56
N ALA A 197 -7.15 9.72 -26.93
CA ALA A 197 -5.95 9.12 -27.51
C ALA A 197 -6.26 8.28 -28.75
N VAL A 198 -7.31 7.46 -28.70
CA VAL A 198 -7.65 6.52 -29.79
C VAL A 198 -8.55 7.10 -30.87
N GLU A 199 -9.09 8.30 -30.65
CA GLU A 199 -9.86 9.07 -31.63
C GLU A 199 -9.00 10.17 -32.28
N GLY A 200 -7.70 10.20 -31.99
CA GLY A 200 -6.75 11.18 -32.55
C GLY A 200 -6.95 12.62 -32.07
N ARG A 201 -7.76 12.85 -31.04
CA ARG A 201 -8.00 14.19 -30.46
C ARG A 201 -6.87 14.64 -29.52
N LEU A 202 -6.19 13.70 -28.88
CA LEU A 202 -5.10 13.99 -27.93
C LEU A 202 -3.86 14.61 -28.59
N THR A 203 -3.66 14.35 -29.87
CA THR A 203 -2.49 14.75 -30.68
C THR A 203 -2.86 15.61 -31.89
N ALA A 204 -4.07 16.20 -31.90
CA ALA A 204 -4.54 16.99 -33.04
C ALA A 204 -3.65 18.22 -33.34
N ASP A 205 -3.16 18.88 -32.28
CA ASP A 205 -2.17 19.94 -32.32
C ASP A 205 -0.84 19.45 -32.91
N TRP A 206 -0.31 18.34 -32.40
CA TRP A 206 0.94 17.75 -32.89
C TRP A 206 0.86 17.40 -34.37
N ARG A 207 -0.27 16.83 -34.81
CA ARG A 207 -0.52 16.48 -36.21
C ARG A 207 -0.56 17.72 -37.11
N ALA A 208 -1.06 18.85 -36.61
CA ALA A 208 -1.09 20.10 -37.38
C ALA A 208 0.31 20.63 -37.68
N GLU A 209 1.28 20.35 -36.79
CA GLU A 209 2.69 20.75 -36.92
C GLU A 209 3.53 19.74 -37.72
N HIS A 210 3.09 18.48 -37.85
CA HIS A 210 3.84 17.38 -38.45
C HIS A 210 3.12 16.81 -39.68
N LYS A 211 3.04 17.61 -40.75
CA LYS A 211 2.30 17.25 -41.97
C LYS A 211 3.06 16.29 -42.90
N ASP A 212 4.39 16.30 -42.84
CA ASP A 212 5.26 15.53 -43.75
C ASP A 212 5.61 14.14 -43.22
N ILE A 213 4.68 13.49 -42.51
CA ILE A 213 4.89 12.16 -41.92
C ILE A 213 4.30 11.05 -42.81
N GLU A 214 4.97 9.90 -42.83
CA GLU A 214 4.46 8.67 -43.47
C GLU A 214 3.04 8.36 -42.95
N PRO A 215 2.02 8.22 -43.81
CA PRO A 215 0.68 7.86 -43.39
C PRO A 215 0.63 6.42 -42.88
N ALA A 216 -0.33 6.12 -41.99
CA ALA A 216 -0.47 4.80 -41.38
C ALA A 216 -0.73 3.68 -42.40
N SER A 217 -1.30 4.00 -43.56
CA SER A 217 -1.55 3.04 -44.65
C SER A 217 -0.26 2.47 -45.23
N GLU A 218 0.78 3.29 -45.41
CA GLU A 218 2.09 2.86 -45.91
C GLU A 218 2.82 2.00 -44.87
N LEU A 219 2.74 2.41 -43.60
CA LEU A 219 3.21 1.60 -42.47
C LEU A 219 2.52 0.22 -42.45
N LEU A 220 1.20 0.19 -42.64
CA LEU A 220 0.43 -1.06 -42.66
C LEU A 220 0.83 -1.97 -43.82
N GLU A 221 1.03 -1.44 -45.03
CA GLU A 221 1.53 -2.22 -46.16
C GLU A 221 2.88 -2.87 -45.85
N ARG A 222 3.82 -2.12 -45.26
CA ARG A 222 5.11 -2.68 -44.84
C ARG A 222 4.97 -3.79 -43.82
N ILE A 223 4.09 -3.62 -42.83
CA ILE A 223 3.80 -4.63 -41.81
C ILE A 223 3.25 -5.90 -42.47
N LEU A 224 2.34 -5.76 -43.44
CA LEU A 224 1.73 -6.88 -44.17
C LEU A 224 2.76 -7.65 -45.01
N VAL A 225 3.66 -6.94 -45.69
CA VAL A 225 4.79 -7.55 -46.43
C VAL A 225 5.71 -8.32 -45.48
N GLU A 226 6.16 -7.70 -44.38
CA GLU A 226 7.00 -8.36 -43.38
C GLU A 226 6.30 -9.60 -42.78
N ARG A 227 5.00 -9.50 -42.50
CA ARG A 227 4.18 -10.61 -41.99
C ARG A 227 4.13 -11.76 -42.99
N ARG A 228 3.88 -11.47 -44.27
CA ARG A 228 3.82 -12.47 -45.34
C ARG A 228 5.13 -13.25 -45.41
N GLU A 229 6.26 -12.54 -45.39
CA GLU A 229 7.59 -13.18 -45.40
C GLU A 229 7.83 -14.07 -44.18
N ARG A 230 7.49 -13.60 -42.97
CA ARG A 230 7.60 -14.42 -41.75
C ARG A 230 6.73 -15.68 -41.79
N GLN A 231 5.50 -15.56 -42.25
CA GLN A 231 4.57 -16.69 -42.37
C GLN A 231 5.07 -17.71 -43.40
N LEU A 232 5.61 -17.25 -44.53
CA LEU A 232 6.23 -18.10 -45.54
C LEU A 232 7.46 -18.83 -45.01
N ALA A 233 8.34 -18.12 -44.31
CA ALA A 233 9.53 -18.71 -43.68
C ALA A 233 9.13 -19.81 -42.67
N ALA A 234 8.16 -19.54 -41.79
CA ALA A 234 7.68 -20.50 -40.81
C ALA A 234 7.03 -21.75 -41.45
N GLN A 235 6.31 -21.58 -42.57
CA GLN A 235 5.75 -22.71 -43.32
C GLN A 235 6.85 -23.52 -44.02
N LEU A 236 7.87 -22.86 -44.58
CA LEU A 236 9.03 -23.53 -45.17
C LEU A 236 9.82 -24.32 -44.12
N ASP A 237 10.03 -23.79 -42.92
CA ASP A 237 10.71 -24.52 -41.85
C ASP A 237 9.97 -25.79 -41.43
N LYS A 238 8.64 -25.70 -41.30
CA LYS A 238 7.79 -26.89 -41.06
C LYS A 238 7.90 -27.90 -42.20
N TRP A 239 7.92 -27.41 -43.45
CA TRP A 239 8.09 -28.27 -44.62
C TRP A 239 9.46 -28.95 -44.64
N ARG A 240 10.56 -28.21 -44.39
CA ARG A 240 11.93 -28.73 -44.28
C ARG A 240 12.00 -29.82 -43.22
N ALA A 241 11.51 -29.55 -42.01
CA ALA A 241 11.50 -30.51 -40.91
C ALA A 241 10.72 -31.80 -41.27
N ARG A 242 9.57 -31.66 -41.94
CA ARG A 242 8.77 -32.80 -42.40
C ARG A 242 9.50 -33.62 -43.47
N LYS A 243 10.21 -32.97 -44.40
CA LYS A 243 10.98 -33.64 -45.46
C LYS A 243 12.23 -34.33 -44.93
N ALA A 244 12.94 -33.71 -44.00
CA ALA A 244 14.05 -34.33 -43.29
C ALA A 244 13.60 -35.60 -42.54
N LYS A 245 12.46 -35.53 -41.83
CA LYS A 245 11.86 -36.70 -41.18
C LYS A 245 11.42 -37.81 -42.15
N ALA A 246 11.14 -37.45 -43.40
CA ALA A 246 10.82 -38.38 -44.49
C ALA A 246 12.06 -38.88 -45.25
N GLY A 247 13.28 -38.65 -44.73
CA GLY A 247 14.53 -39.17 -45.29
C GLY A 247 15.07 -38.42 -46.50
N TRP A 248 14.62 -37.19 -46.78
CA TRP A 248 15.19 -36.37 -47.85
C TRP A 248 16.56 -35.81 -47.44
N THR A 249 17.55 -35.83 -48.35
CA THR A 249 18.85 -35.20 -48.11
C THR A 249 18.74 -33.67 -48.13
N ALA A 250 19.72 -32.99 -47.52
CA ALA A 250 19.76 -31.53 -47.46
C ALA A 250 19.80 -30.90 -48.86
N GLU A 251 20.56 -31.48 -49.79
CA GLU A 251 20.68 -31.00 -51.18
C GLU A 251 19.35 -31.11 -51.91
N ARG A 252 18.62 -32.22 -51.70
CA ARG A 252 17.30 -32.42 -52.30
C ARG A 252 16.26 -31.44 -51.75
N ILE A 253 16.32 -31.14 -50.45
CA ILE A 253 15.45 -30.15 -49.82
C ILE A 253 15.75 -28.76 -50.39
N ALA A 254 17.03 -28.38 -50.45
CA ALA A 254 17.45 -27.09 -51.00
C ALA A 254 17.03 -26.90 -52.47
N ALA A 255 17.17 -27.94 -53.30
CA ALA A 255 16.78 -27.89 -54.71
C ALA A 255 15.25 -27.75 -54.92
N ALA A 256 14.43 -28.33 -54.02
CA ALA A 256 12.96 -28.29 -54.12
C ALA A 256 12.34 -27.06 -53.43
N GLU A 257 13.10 -26.36 -52.59
CA GLU A 257 12.61 -25.25 -51.77
C GLU A 257 12.06 -24.06 -52.58
N PRO A 258 12.71 -23.58 -53.67
CA PRO A 258 12.19 -22.44 -54.43
C PRO A 258 10.79 -22.68 -55.01
N ALA A 259 10.55 -23.91 -55.50
CA ALA A 259 9.24 -24.31 -56.03
C ALA A 259 8.18 -24.37 -54.92
N GLU A 260 8.52 -24.91 -53.75
CA GLU A 260 7.60 -24.93 -52.62
C GLU A 260 7.33 -23.51 -52.08
N ARG A 261 8.34 -22.64 -52.01
CA ARG A 261 8.17 -21.24 -51.60
C ARG A 261 7.17 -20.52 -52.51
N THR A 262 7.30 -20.68 -53.83
CA THR A 262 6.37 -20.09 -54.81
C THR A 262 4.94 -20.60 -54.60
N LYS A 263 4.79 -21.90 -54.35
CA LYS A 263 3.50 -22.53 -54.08
C LYS A 263 2.87 -22.06 -52.76
N LEU A 264 3.66 -21.89 -51.69
CA LEU A 264 3.19 -21.38 -50.42
C LEU A 264 2.81 -19.90 -50.52
N ALA A 265 3.59 -19.09 -51.25
CA ALA A 265 3.29 -17.69 -51.52
C ALA A 265 1.96 -17.52 -52.27
N ALA A 266 1.70 -18.35 -53.29
CA ALA A 266 0.43 -18.33 -54.02
C ALA A 266 -0.80 -18.73 -53.17
N LYS A 267 -0.59 -19.47 -52.07
CA LYS A 267 -1.67 -19.86 -51.14
C LYS A 267 -1.87 -18.89 -49.99
N TYR A 268 -0.93 -17.97 -49.78
CA TYR A 268 -1.03 -17.00 -48.70
C TYR A 268 -2.20 -16.05 -48.95
N GLN A 269 -3.03 -15.87 -47.92
CA GLN A 269 -4.11 -14.89 -47.94
C GLN A 269 -3.76 -13.77 -46.97
N GLU A 270 -3.74 -12.55 -47.49
CA GLU A 270 -3.51 -11.36 -46.69
C GLU A 270 -4.71 -11.13 -45.74
N PRO A 271 -4.47 -10.73 -44.48
CA PRO A 271 -5.54 -10.38 -43.56
C PRO A 271 -6.43 -9.28 -44.17
N LYS A 272 -7.74 -9.50 -44.15
CA LYS A 272 -8.69 -8.48 -44.59
C LYS A 272 -8.74 -7.33 -43.57
N GLY A 273 -8.92 -6.11 -44.08
CA GLY A 273 -9.25 -4.95 -43.24
C GLY A 273 -10.58 -5.13 -42.53
N PRO A 274 -10.82 -4.41 -41.42
CA PRO A 274 -12.09 -4.48 -40.71
C PRO A 274 -13.21 -3.82 -41.54
N ALA A 275 -14.45 -4.22 -41.30
CA ALA A 275 -15.60 -3.44 -41.79
C ALA A 275 -15.62 -2.07 -41.10
N THR A 276 -15.72 -1.00 -41.89
CA THR A 276 -15.61 0.39 -41.39
C THR A 276 -16.95 1.12 -41.26
N ASP A 277 -18.05 0.55 -41.76
CA ASP A 277 -19.36 1.24 -41.83
C ASP A 277 -19.89 1.70 -40.47
N ASP A 278 -19.65 0.92 -39.42
CA ASP A 278 -20.05 1.21 -38.03
C ASP A 278 -18.90 1.78 -37.18
N LEU A 279 -17.75 2.10 -37.80
CA LEU A 279 -16.58 2.63 -37.10
C LEU A 279 -16.53 4.16 -37.19
N PRO A 280 -15.99 4.83 -36.15
CA PRO A 280 -15.87 6.29 -36.17
C PRO A 280 -14.90 6.75 -37.26
N GLU A 281 -15.11 7.97 -37.74
CA GLU A 281 -14.16 8.64 -38.63
C GLU A 281 -12.81 8.84 -37.94
N LEU A 282 -11.74 8.62 -38.71
CA LEU A 282 -10.36 8.78 -38.25
C LEU A 282 -9.72 10.02 -38.88
N PRO A 283 -8.65 10.55 -38.27
CA PRO A 283 -7.78 11.52 -38.94
C PRO A 283 -7.29 10.98 -40.29
N ALA A 284 -7.12 11.86 -41.28
CA ALA A 284 -6.75 11.46 -42.64
C ALA A 284 -5.44 10.67 -42.74
N THR A 285 -4.50 10.87 -41.80
CA THR A 285 -3.22 10.16 -41.76
C THR A 285 -3.29 8.78 -41.10
N TRP A 286 -4.43 8.42 -40.52
CA TRP A 286 -4.66 7.14 -39.83
C TRP A 286 -5.36 6.15 -40.74
N CYS A 287 -5.27 4.86 -40.43
CA CYS A 287 -6.03 3.83 -41.12
C CYS A 287 -6.61 2.81 -40.15
N TRP A 288 -7.66 2.11 -40.57
CA TRP A 288 -8.17 0.96 -39.83
C TRP A 288 -7.39 -0.31 -40.21
N ALA A 289 -7.00 -1.09 -39.21
CA ALA A 289 -6.43 -2.41 -39.38
C ALA A 289 -7.10 -3.42 -38.43
N THR A 290 -7.00 -4.71 -38.72
CA THR A 290 -7.37 -5.76 -37.77
C THR A 290 -6.19 -6.09 -36.87
N VAL A 291 -6.44 -6.62 -35.66
CA VAL A 291 -5.37 -7.18 -34.80
C VAL A 291 -4.56 -8.24 -35.56
N GLU A 292 -5.23 -9.05 -36.38
CA GLU A 292 -4.58 -10.03 -37.26
C GLU A 292 -3.63 -9.40 -38.29
N ALA A 293 -3.95 -8.22 -38.82
CA ALA A 293 -3.08 -7.52 -39.76
C ALA A 293 -1.79 -7.01 -39.10
N ILE A 294 -1.89 -6.55 -37.84
CA ILE A 294 -0.78 -5.86 -37.16
C ILE A 294 0.10 -6.75 -36.27
N CYS A 295 -0.36 -7.94 -35.87
CA CYS A 295 0.41 -8.84 -35.02
C CYS A 295 0.02 -10.31 -35.18
N ASP A 296 0.87 -11.22 -34.73
CA ASP A 296 0.56 -12.65 -34.70
C ASP A 296 -0.18 -12.99 -33.41
N VAL A 297 -1.33 -13.67 -33.52
CA VAL A 297 -2.20 -14.00 -32.38
C VAL A 297 -2.13 -15.49 -32.09
N PHE A 298 -1.91 -15.84 -30.83
CA PHE A 298 -1.82 -17.22 -30.37
C PHE A 298 -2.65 -17.45 -29.10
N THR A 299 -2.88 -18.71 -28.74
CA THR A 299 -3.53 -19.10 -27.49
C THR A 299 -2.59 -19.84 -26.57
N GLY A 300 -2.88 -19.79 -25.28
CA GLY A 300 -2.25 -20.67 -24.31
C GLY A 300 -2.85 -22.08 -24.26
N THR A 301 -2.24 -22.92 -23.43
CA THR A 301 -2.68 -24.28 -23.12
C THR A 301 -2.61 -24.50 -21.60
N THR A 302 -3.51 -25.28 -21.02
CA THR A 302 -3.31 -25.84 -19.67
C THR A 302 -2.86 -27.29 -19.80
N PRO A 303 -1.60 -27.61 -19.45
CA PRO A 303 -1.17 -29.00 -19.32
C PRO A 303 -2.08 -29.75 -18.34
N ASN A 304 -2.27 -31.06 -18.51
CA ASN A 304 -3.15 -31.82 -17.61
C ASN A 304 -2.69 -31.69 -16.15
N ARG A 305 -3.52 -31.08 -15.28
CA ARG A 305 -3.18 -30.86 -13.86
C ARG A 305 -3.01 -32.16 -13.07
N GLY A 306 -3.55 -33.29 -13.55
CA GLY A 306 -3.32 -34.61 -12.96
C GLY A 306 -1.93 -35.20 -13.27
N THR A 307 -1.18 -34.61 -14.21
CA THR A 307 0.15 -35.09 -14.60
C THR A 307 1.22 -34.30 -13.83
N ALA A 308 1.61 -34.81 -12.67
CA ALA A 308 2.54 -34.13 -11.73
C ALA A 308 3.85 -33.66 -12.38
N ARG A 309 4.43 -34.46 -13.30
CA ARG A 309 5.66 -34.11 -14.02
C ARG A 309 5.62 -32.82 -14.84
N PHE A 310 4.43 -32.26 -15.12
CA PHE A 310 4.28 -30.97 -15.80
C PHE A 310 4.44 -29.76 -14.88
N TYR A 311 4.38 -29.96 -13.56
CA TYR A 311 4.32 -28.88 -12.57
C TYR A 311 5.36 -29.01 -11.47
N GLU A 312 5.71 -30.23 -11.06
CA GLU A 312 6.71 -30.46 -10.01
C GLU A 312 8.10 -29.97 -10.43
N ASN A 313 8.72 -29.13 -9.60
CA ASN A 313 10.02 -28.49 -9.87
C ASN A 313 10.05 -27.70 -11.19
N GLY A 314 8.91 -27.14 -11.61
CA GLY A 314 8.82 -26.26 -12.78
C GLY A 314 9.67 -25.00 -12.63
N SER A 315 10.32 -24.60 -13.72
CA SER A 315 11.14 -23.39 -13.82
C SER A 315 10.67 -22.43 -14.91
N ILE A 316 9.73 -22.84 -15.75
CA ILE A 316 9.19 -22.03 -16.85
C ILE A 316 7.95 -21.28 -16.35
N PRO A 317 7.93 -19.93 -16.40
CA PRO A 317 6.76 -19.15 -16.00
C PRO A 317 5.49 -19.56 -16.73
N TRP A 318 4.39 -19.72 -16.00
CA TRP A 318 3.06 -20.01 -16.55
C TRP A 318 2.02 -19.03 -16.02
N ILE A 319 1.51 -18.20 -16.93
CA ILE A 319 0.66 -17.05 -16.62
C ILE A 319 -0.81 -17.41 -16.82
N THR A 320 -1.62 -17.06 -15.84
CA THR A 320 -3.08 -17.26 -15.86
C THR A 320 -3.82 -15.94 -16.05
N SER A 321 -5.12 -16.00 -16.32
CA SER A 321 -5.93 -14.82 -16.62
C SER A 321 -6.02 -13.79 -15.50
N THR A 322 -5.60 -14.09 -14.27
CA THR A 322 -5.52 -13.11 -13.18
C THR A 322 -4.46 -12.03 -13.42
N ALA A 323 -3.46 -12.32 -14.26
CA ALA A 323 -2.36 -11.41 -14.56
C ALA A 323 -2.84 -10.12 -15.25
N VAL A 324 -3.97 -10.15 -15.96
CA VAL A 324 -4.53 -8.95 -16.64
C VAL A 324 -5.06 -7.88 -15.68
N ASN A 325 -5.12 -8.16 -14.38
CA ASN A 325 -5.44 -7.16 -13.36
C ASN A 325 -4.28 -6.17 -13.11
N HIS A 326 -3.12 -6.43 -13.71
CA HIS A 326 -1.94 -5.59 -13.65
C HIS A 326 -1.57 -5.12 -15.05
N ASP A 327 -0.99 -3.92 -15.15
CA ASP A 327 -0.58 -3.34 -16.43
C ASP A 327 0.61 -4.05 -17.08
N PHE A 328 1.40 -4.75 -16.26
CA PHE A 328 2.56 -5.52 -16.67
C PHE A 328 2.66 -6.80 -15.84
N VAL A 329 3.23 -7.84 -16.44
CA VAL A 329 3.60 -9.10 -15.80
C VAL A 329 5.11 -9.11 -15.66
N ASP A 330 5.58 -8.69 -14.51
CA ASP A 330 7.00 -8.59 -14.14
C ASP A 330 7.50 -9.78 -13.29
N LYS A 331 6.56 -10.62 -12.84
CA LYS A 331 6.81 -11.82 -12.07
C LYS A 331 5.77 -12.88 -12.35
N GLU A 332 6.21 -14.11 -12.20
CA GLU A 332 5.43 -15.31 -12.32
C GLU A 332 4.69 -15.68 -11.04
N THR A 333 3.57 -16.39 -11.19
CA THR A 333 2.76 -16.88 -10.07
C THR A 333 2.72 -18.41 -10.00
N GLU A 334 2.86 -19.06 -11.14
CA GLU A 334 2.89 -20.51 -11.30
C GLU A 334 4.00 -20.86 -12.29
N PHE A 335 4.50 -22.09 -12.19
CA PHE A 335 5.54 -22.62 -13.04
C PHE A 335 5.12 -23.95 -13.65
N VAL A 336 5.70 -24.26 -14.79
CA VAL A 336 5.61 -25.54 -15.47
C VAL A 336 7.02 -26.05 -15.82
N THR A 337 7.13 -27.34 -16.10
CA THR A 337 8.40 -27.97 -16.47
C THR A 337 8.63 -27.90 -17.97
N GLU A 338 9.87 -28.16 -18.39
CA GLU A 338 10.23 -28.31 -19.81
C GLU A 338 9.42 -29.42 -20.48
N ALA A 339 9.16 -30.53 -19.77
CA ALA A 339 8.30 -31.62 -20.26
C ALA A 339 6.89 -31.12 -20.65
N ALA A 340 6.33 -30.15 -19.92
CA ALA A 340 5.04 -29.57 -20.27
C ALA A 340 5.10 -28.82 -21.63
N THR A 341 6.20 -28.15 -21.93
CA THR A 341 6.39 -27.45 -23.20
C THR A 341 6.70 -28.39 -24.37
N LEU A 342 7.42 -29.47 -24.13
CA LEU A 342 7.80 -30.45 -25.16
C LEU A 342 6.67 -31.42 -25.52
N GLU A 343 5.86 -31.81 -24.54
CA GLU A 343 4.83 -32.85 -24.71
C GLU A 343 3.43 -32.27 -24.98
N THR A 344 3.24 -30.97 -24.83
CA THR A 344 1.96 -30.29 -25.09
C THR A 344 2.10 -29.19 -26.13
N ARG A 345 1.01 -28.49 -26.43
CA ARG A 345 1.02 -27.30 -27.31
C ARG A 345 1.37 -26.01 -26.57
N LEU A 346 1.89 -26.12 -25.34
CA LEU A 346 2.24 -24.97 -24.53
C LEU A 346 3.44 -24.24 -25.14
N ALA A 347 3.20 -23.03 -25.62
CA ALA A 347 4.21 -22.19 -26.23
C ALA A 347 4.76 -21.17 -25.23
N LEU A 348 6.07 -20.90 -25.35
CA LEU A 348 6.75 -19.82 -24.65
C LEU A 348 6.66 -18.54 -25.47
N TYR A 349 6.17 -17.46 -24.85
CA TYR A 349 6.02 -16.16 -25.47
C TYR A 349 7.05 -15.19 -24.91
N PRO A 350 7.67 -14.35 -25.76
CA PRO A 350 8.72 -13.45 -25.31
C PRO A 350 8.18 -12.27 -24.50
N ALA A 351 9.04 -11.66 -23.70
CA ALA A 351 8.81 -10.34 -23.13
C ALA A 351 8.42 -9.32 -24.24
N GLY A 352 7.47 -8.44 -23.93
CA GLY A 352 6.82 -7.53 -24.87
C GLY A 352 5.56 -8.11 -25.53
N THR A 353 5.18 -9.36 -25.27
CA THR A 353 3.90 -9.89 -25.76
C THR A 353 2.73 -9.26 -25.00
N LEU A 354 1.71 -8.78 -25.71
CA LEU A 354 0.47 -8.34 -25.06
C LEU A 354 -0.44 -9.54 -24.81
N LEU A 355 -1.06 -9.61 -23.64
CA LEU A 355 -2.00 -10.67 -23.30
C LEU A 355 -3.41 -10.10 -23.15
N ILE A 356 -4.38 -10.72 -23.81
CA ILE A 356 -5.81 -10.39 -23.66
C ILE A 356 -6.56 -11.55 -23.03
N ALA A 357 -7.39 -11.26 -22.02
CA ALA A 357 -8.22 -12.27 -21.38
C ALA A 357 -9.44 -12.64 -22.24
N LEU A 358 -9.54 -13.92 -22.58
CA LEU A 358 -10.56 -14.49 -23.46
C LEU A 358 -11.89 -14.76 -22.72
N TYR A 359 -11.81 -15.25 -21.49
CA TYR A 359 -12.98 -15.54 -20.65
C TYR A 359 -12.64 -15.42 -19.16
N GLY A 360 -13.67 -15.27 -18.33
CA GLY A 360 -13.54 -15.09 -16.87
C GLY A 360 -14.79 -14.47 -16.27
N GLU A 361 -15.14 -14.88 -15.05
CA GLU A 361 -16.28 -14.32 -14.31
C GLU A 361 -16.01 -12.86 -13.92
N GLY A 362 -16.98 -11.96 -14.10
CA GLY A 362 -16.87 -10.55 -13.71
C GLY A 362 -16.23 -9.63 -14.77
N LYS A 363 -15.11 -8.97 -14.41
CA LYS A 363 -14.49 -7.86 -15.19
C LYS A 363 -13.29 -8.27 -16.03
N THR A 364 -12.71 -9.45 -15.83
CA THR A 364 -11.42 -9.85 -16.42
C THR A 364 -11.45 -9.94 -17.95
N ARG A 365 -12.56 -10.39 -18.54
CA ARG A 365 -12.70 -10.59 -20.00
C ARG A 365 -12.47 -9.28 -20.78
N GLY A 366 -11.57 -9.33 -21.77
CA GLY A 366 -11.20 -8.20 -22.62
C GLY A 366 -10.18 -7.24 -22.00
N MET A 367 -9.71 -7.48 -20.77
CA MET A 367 -8.59 -6.75 -20.19
C MET A 367 -7.28 -7.16 -20.86
N VAL A 368 -6.33 -6.23 -20.89
CA VAL A 368 -5.03 -6.39 -21.54
C VAL A 368 -3.89 -6.12 -20.56
N THR A 369 -2.83 -6.92 -20.65
CA THR A 369 -1.55 -6.70 -19.95
C THR A 369 -0.38 -6.97 -20.89
N GLU A 370 0.84 -6.76 -20.42
CA GLU A 370 2.07 -6.94 -21.17
C GLU A 370 3.07 -7.78 -20.38
N LEU A 371 3.65 -8.79 -21.05
CA LEU A 371 4.74 -9.57 -20.48
C LEU A 371 6.03 -8.75 -20.40
N ARG A 372 6.69 -8.72 -19.24
CA ARG A 372 8.08 -8.23 -19.10
C ARG A 372 9.10 -9.36 -18.93
N ILE A 373 8.61 -10.60 -18.88
CA ILE A 373 9.39 -11.83 -18.80
C ILE A 373 8.94 -12.78 -19.93
N ASP A 374 9.82 -13.68 -20.34
CA ASP A 374 9.43 -14.77 -21.22
C ASP A 374 8.54 -15.73 -20.44
N ALA A 375 7.35 -16.03 -20.94
CA ALA A 375 6.39 -16.83 -20.22
C ALA A 375 5.45 -17.62 -21.12
N THR A 376 5.01 -18.77 -20.60
CA THR A 376 3.91 -19.53 -21.17
C THR A 376 2.58 -19.02 -20.61
N ILE A 377 1.47 -19.25 -21.30
CA ILE A 377 0.14 -18.78 -20.87
C ILE A 377 -0.89 -19.91 -20.88
N ASN A 378 -1.92 -19.78 -20.06
CA ASN A 378 -3.06 -20.70 -20.08
C ASN A 378 -4.05 -20.38 -21.22
N GLN A 379 -5.01 -21.28 -21.45
CA GLN A 379 -6.01 -21.16 -22.52
C GLN A 379 -7.05 -20.05 -22.30
N ALA A 380 -7.03 -19.36 -21.16
CA ALA A 380 -7.88 -18.20 -20.89
C ALA A 380 -7.30 -16.88 -21.42
N LEU A 381 -6.11 -16.93 -22.03
CA LEU A 381 -5.39 -15.79 -22.57
C LEU A 381 -5.11 -16.01 -24.06
N ALA A 382 -5.17 -14.93 -24.82
CA ALA A 382 -4.51 -14.85 -26.12
C ALA A 382 -3.27 -13.97 -26.03
N ALA A 383 -2.22 -14.40 -26.71
CA ALA A 383 -0.96 -13.70 -26.85
C ALA A 383 -0.95 -12.96 -28.20
N LEU A 384 -0.74 -11.65 -28.16
CA LEU A 384 -0.57 -10.78 -29.32
C LEU A 384 0.94 -10.47 -29.41
N CYS A 385 1.59 -11.15 -30.34
CA CYS A 385 3.03 -11.08 -30.55
C CYS A 385 3.34 -10.06 -31.64
N PHE A 386 3.91 -8.93 -31.23
CA PHE A 386 4.41 -7.90 -32.13
C PHE A 386 5.87 -8.18 -32.50
N PRO A 387 6.28 -7.93 -33.75
CA PRO A 387 7.69 -7.98 -34.15
C PRO A 387 8.56 -7.02 -33.32
N ARG A 388 9.83 -7.39 -33.07
CA ARG A 388 10.75 -6.60 -32.22
C ARG A 388 11.00 -5.18 -32.75
N ASN A 389 10.87 -4.96 -34.05
CA ASN A 389 10.99 -3.66 -34.72
C ASN A 389 9.71 -2.81 -34.64
N GLN A 390 8.62 -3.32 -34.07
CA GLN A 390 7.29 -2.66 -34.04
C GLN A 390 6.84 -2.33 -32.60
N THR A 391 7.78 -1.93 -31.73
CA THR A 391 7.51 -1.59 -30.33
C THR A 391 6.52 -0.43 -30.17
N GLY A 392 6.61 0.60 -31.01
CA GLY A 392 5.66 1.73 -30.99
C GLY A 392 4.22 1.29 -31.25
N LEU A 393 4.02 0.39 -32.22
CA LEU A 393 2.70 -0.14 -32.56
C LEU A 393 2.15 -1.03 -31.45
N ARG A 394 3.00 -1.84 -30.80
CA ARG A 394 2.63 -2.60 -29.60
C ARG A 394 2.15 -1.67 -28.49
N ASP A 395 2.94 -0.67 -28.14
CA ASP A 395 2.67 0.22 -27.01
C ASP A 395 1.37 1.01 -27.24
N TYR A 396 1.19 1.53 -28.46
CA TYR A 396 -0.06 2.14 -28.87
C TYR A 396 -1.24 1.15 -28.86
N SER A 397 -1.05 -0.08 -29.36
CA SER A 397 -2.11 -1.11 -29.37
C SER A 397 -2.58 -1.45 -27.95
N LYS A 398 -1.66 -1.46 -26.97
CA LYS A 398 -2.02 -1.61 -25.55
C LYS A 398 -2.92 -0.47 -25.07
N VAL A 399 -2.56 0.79 -25.38
CA VAL A 399 -3.41 1.97 -25.08
C VAL A 399 -4.78 1.81 -25.75
N PHE A 400 -4.81 1.40 -27.02
CA PHE A 400 -6.03 1.24 -27.79
C PHE A 400 -6.98 0.20 -27.20
N LEU A 401 -6.45 -0.98 -26.85
CA LEU A 401 -7.21 -2.07 -26.24
C LEU A 401 -7.74 -1.67 -24.86
N LYS A 402 -6.96 -0.93 -24.06
CA LYS A 402 -7.42 -0.39 -22.76
C LYS A 402 -8.57 0.60 -22.93
N ALA A 403 -8.47 1.53 -23.88
CA ALA A 403 -9.53 2.50 -24.16
C ALA A 403 -10.84 1.81 -24.60
N ASN A 404 -10.72 0.71 -25.35
CA ASN A 404 -11.84 -0.01 -25.93
C ASN A 404 -12.35 -1.20 -25.08
N TYR A 405 -11.87 -1.36 -23.85
CA TYR A 405 -12.25 -2.45 -22.95
C TYR A 405 -13.77 -2.69 -22.86
N ALA A 406 -14.56 -1.61 -22.69
CA ALA A 406 -16.02 -1.73 -22.58
C ALA A 406 -16.67 -2.26 -23.88
N SER A 407 -16.13 -1.89 -25.04
CA SER A 407 -16.58 -2.39 -26.35
C SER A 407 -16.23 -3.86 -26.52
N LEU A 408 -14.97 -4.23 -26.23
CA LEU A 408 -14.47 -5.62 -26.29
C LEU A 408 -15.29 -6.54 -25.39
N ARG A 409 -15.61 -6.08 -24.18
CA ARG A 409 -16.41 -6.86 -23.23
C ARG A 409 -17.84 -7.09 -23.70
N ARG A 410 -18.45 -6.14 -24.42
CA ARG A 410 -19.81 -6.25 -24.99
C ARG A 410 -19.86 -7.16 -26.21
N LYS A 411 -18.88 -7.09 -27.12
CA LYS A 411 -18.83 -7.95 -28.33
C LYS A 411 -18.78 -9.45 -27.99
N ALA A 412 -18.30 -9.79 -26.79
CA ALA A 412 -18.29 -11.16 -26.28
C ALA A 412 -19.65 -11.67 -25.76
N ALA A 413 -20.70 -10.84 -25.68
CA ALA A 413 -21.92 -11.11 -24.89
C ALA A 413 -23.03 -11.91 -25.60
N GLY A 414 -22.77 -12.53 -26.77
CA GLY A 414 -23.81 -13.10 -27.64
C GLY A 414 -24.14 -14.59 -27.48
N GLY A 415 -23.54 -15.33 -26.55
CA GLY A 415 -23.76 -16.78 -26.37
C GLY A 415 -24.16 -17.19 -24.96
N MET A 416 -24.64 -18.44 -24.81
CA MET A 416 -24.98 -19.08 -23.51
C MET A 416 -23.82 -19.00 -22.50
N GLN A 417 -22.58 -18.90 -23.01
CA GLN A 417 -21.39 -18.50 -22.25
C GLN A 417 -20.61 -17.42 -23.04
N PRO A 418 -20.58 -16.16 -22.58
CA PRO A 418 -20.01 -15.06 -23.34
C PRO A 418 -18.47 -15.04 -23.28
N ASN A 419 -17.79 -15.42 -24.37
CA ASN A 419 -16.32 -15.54 -24.45
C ASN A 419 -15.76 -14.79 -25.68
N LEU A 420 -14.58 -14.18 -25.54
CA LEU A 420 -13.75 -13.74 -26.67
C LEU A 420 -13.02 -14.98 -27.20
N ASN A 421 -13.29 -15.38 -28.44
CA ASN A 421 -12.51 -16.42 -29.11
C ASN A 421 -11.44 -15.77 -30.02
N LEU A 422 -10.54 -16.57 -30.58
CA LEU A 422 -9.47 -16.05 -31.44
C LEU A 422 -9.98 -15.32 -32.69
N SER A 423 -11.06 -15.79 -33.31
CA SER A 423 -11.64 -15.12 -34.48
C SER A 423 -12.11 -13.71 -34.12
N LEU A 424 -12.77 -13.57 -32.97
CA LEU A 424 -13.17 -12.25 -32.46
C LEU A 424 -11.98 -11.37 -32.10
N VAL A 425 -10.90 -11.93 -31.53
CA VAL A 425 -9.67 -11.18 -31.22
C VAL A 425 -8.99 -10.71 -32.50
N ASN A 426 -8.83 -11.59 -33.48
CA ASN A 426 -8.25 -11.27 -34.79
C ASN A 426 -9.01 -10.14 -35.49
N ALA A 427 -10.35 -10.18 -35.43
CA ALA A 427 -11.23 -9.21 -36.07
C ALA A 427 -11.37 -7.86 -35.31
N ILE A 428 -10.67 -7.65 -34.19
CA ILE A 428 -10.70 -6.36 -33.49
C ILE A 428 -10.13 -5.28 -34.43
N ALA A 429 -10.95 -4.28 -34.74
CA ALA A 429 -10.55 -3.10 -35.50
C ALA A 429 -9.73 -2.17 -34.61
N VAL A 430 -8.51 -1.85 -35.07
CA VAL A 430 -7.55 -0.95 -34.43
C VAL A 430 -7.36 0.26 -35.33
N ALA A 431 -7.53 1.46 -34.78
CA ALA A 431 -7.25 2.70 -35.47
C ALA A 431 -5.74 2.95 -35.40
N VAL A 432 -5.00 2.72 -36.49
CA VAL A 432 -3.54 2.79 -36.53
C VAL A 432 -3.11 4.21 -36.93
N PRO A 433 -2.38 4.95 -36.07
CA PRO A 433 -1.73 6.21 -36.41
C PRO A 433 -0.42 5.99 -37.18
N PRO A 434 0.15 7.03 -37.81
CA PRO A 434 1.55 7.06 -38.21
C PRO A 434 2.51 6.66 -37.09
N LEU A 435 3.65 6.03 -37.41
CA LEU A 435 4.59 5.51 -36.41
C LEU A 435 5.09 6.58 -35.43
N ALA A 436 5.42 7.77 -35.95
CA ALA A 436 5.84 8.90 -35.11
C ALA A 436 4.72 9.39 -34.18
N GLU A 437 3.47 9.39 -34.66
CA GLU A 437 2.32 9.80 -33.87
C GLU A 437 1.98 8.77 -32.78
N GLN A 438 2.16 7.46 -33.04
CA GLN A 438 1.99 6.42 -32.03
C GLN A 438 2.84 6.69 -30.78
N ALA A 439 4.11 7.02 -30.98
CA ALA A 439 5.03 7.34 -29.89
C ALA A 439 4.58 8.57 -29.09
N GLU A 440 4.10 9.62 -29.77
CA GLU A 440 3.60 10.82 -29.11
C GLU A 440 2.29 10.58 -28.35
N ILE A 441 1.38 9.76 -28.89
CA ILE A 441 0.15 9.35 -28.20
C ILE A 441 0.50 8.62 -26.91
N VAL A 442 1.39 7.62 -26.99
CA VAL A 442 1.82 6.84 -25.81
C VAL A 442 2.46 7.77 -24.77
N ARG A 443 3.37 8.66 -25.19
CA ARG A 443 4.02 9.63 -24.30
C ARG A 443 3.00 10.52 -23.59
N ARG A 444 2.04 11.12 -24.32
CA ARG A 444 1.01 12.00 -23.74
C ARG A 444 0.05 11.23 -22.83
N VAL A 445 -0.33 10.00 -23.20
CA VAL A 445 -1.18 9.14 -22.36
C VAL A 445 -0.46 8.80 -21.06
N ASP A 446 0.78 8.32 -21.13
CA ASP A 446 1.56 7.96 -19.95
C ASP A 446 1.77 9.17 -19.02
N GLU A 447 2.05 10.35 -19.58
CA GLU A 447 2.15 11.60 -18.82
C GLU A 447 0.85 11.93 -18.08
N GLN A 448 -0.30 11.91 -18.76
CA GLN A 448 -1.59 12.23 -18.16
C GLN A 448 -2.03 11.17 -17.13
N LEU A 449 -1.84 9.88 -17.44
CA LEU A 449 -2.16 8.79 -16.54
C LEU A 449 -1.29 8.80 -15.28
N SER A 450 0.01 9.13 -15.42
CA SER A 450 0.92 9.28 -14.28
C SER A 450 0.46 10.40 -13.35
N ARG A 451 -0.02 11.53 -13.90
CA ARG A 451 -0.59 12.63 -13.10
C ARG A 451 -1.88 12.20 -12.38
N ILE A 452 -2.74 11.43 -13.05
CA ILE A 452 -3.96 10.87 -12.45
C ILE A 452 -3.61 9.92 -11.29
N ASP A 453 -2.66 9.00 -11.51
CA ASP A 453 -2.24 8.03 -10.50
C ASP A 453 -1.60 8.73 -9.28
N ALA A 454 -0.81 9.78 -9.50
CA ALA A 454 -0.27 10.62 -8.43
C ALA A 454 -1.38 11.31 -7.62
N ALA A 455 -2.39 11.86 -8.29
CA ALA A 455 -3.55 12.48 -7.64
C ALA A 455 -4.40 11.46 -6.85
N GLU A 456 -4.60 10.25 -7.38
CA GLU A 456 -5.29 9.17 -6.64
C GLU A 456 -4.52 8.79 -5.36
N LYS A 457 -3.19 8.74 -5.41
CA LYS A 457 -2.35 8.49 -4.22
C LYS A 457 -2.46 9.60 -3.16
N VAL A 458 -2.57 10.86 -3.58
CA VAL A 458 -2.82 11.99 -2.67
C VAL A 458 -4.18 11.83 -2.00
N ILE A 459 -5.22 11.46 -2.76
CA ILE A 459 -6.56 11.20 -2.23
C ILE A 459 -6.53 10.07 -1.19
N ASP A 460 -5.93 8.93 -1.51
CA ASP A 460 -5.84 7.79 -0.58
C ASP A 460 -5.11 8.17 0.71
N THR A 461 -4.03 8.96 0.59
CA THR A 461 -3.29 9.49 1.76
C THR A 461 -4.16 10.45 2.58
N GLY A 462 -4.93 11.33 1.92
CA GLY A 462 -5.87 12.25 2.54
C GLY A 462 -6.96 11.53 3.33
N LEU A 463 -7.56 10.48 2.75
CA LEU A 463 -8.57 9.64 3.41
C LEU A 463 -7.98 8.91 4.63
N ALA A 464 -6.77 8.36 4.51
CA ALA A 464 -6.08 7.74 5.64
C ALA A 464 -5.73 8.75 6.74
N ARG A 465 -5.35 9.98 6.39
CA ARG A 465 -5.12 11.07 7.34
C ARG A 465 -6.42 11.48 8.03
N ALA A 466 -7.52 11.61 7.29
CA ALA A 466 -8.83 11.93 7.85
C ALA A 466 -9.28 10.89 8.89
N LYS A 467 -9.12 9.60 8.60
CA LYS A 467 -9.40 8.51 9.55
C LYS A 467 -8.58 8.63 10.84
N ARG A 468 -7.27 8.91 10.72
CA ARG A 468 -6.39 9.11 11.88
C ARG A 468 -6.75 10.37 12.67
N LEU A 469 -7.10 11.46 11.97
CA LEU A 469 -7.52 12.71 12.60
C LEU A 469 -8.81 12.52 13.39
N ARG A 470 -9.80 11.79 12.87
CA ARG A 470 -11.01 11.43 13.62
C ARG A 470 -10.67 10.76 14.95
N GLN A 471 -9.78 9.76 14.93
CA GLN A 471 -9.35 9.05 16.12
C GLN A 471 -8.57 9.94 17.10
N ALA A 472 -7.70 10.82 16.58
CA ALA A 472 -6.97 11.77 17.40
C ALA A 472 -7.88 12.80 18.09
N ILE A 473 -8.92 13.29 17.37
CA ILE A 473 -9.93 14.19 17.91
C ILE A 473 -10.70 13.51 19.05
N LEU A 474 -11.22 12.29 18.83
CA LEU A 474 -11.92 11.52 19.88
C LEU A 474 -11.02 11.27 21.09
N LYS A 475 -9.77 10.86 20.86
CA LYS A 475 -8.80 10.64 21.94
C LYS A 475 -8.56 11.91 22.76
N ARG A 476 -8.42 13.07 22.11
CA ARG A 476 -8.28 14.36 22.81
C ARG A 476 -9.56 14.76 23.55
N ALA A 477 -10.73 14.48 22.98
CA ALA A 477 -12.03 14.76 23.60
C ALA A 477 -12.14 14.04 24.94
N PHE A 478 -11.89 12.72 24.94
CA PHE A 478 -12.10 11.89 26.13
C PHE A 478 -10.91 11.87 27.11
N ALA A 479 -9.81 12.54 26.76
CA ALA A 479 -8.73 12.87 27.68
C ALA A 479 -8.88 14.29 28.28
N GLY A 480 -9.96 15.02 27.96
CA GLY A 480 -10.18 16.39 28.42
C GLY A 480 -9.21 17.44 27.84
N ARG A 481 -8.64 17.17 26.66
CA ARG A 481 -7.65 18.01 25.96
C ARG A 481 -8.18 18.64 24.66
N LEU A 482 -9.49 18.55 24.41
CA LEU A 482 -10.14 19.10 23.22
C LEU A 482 -10.62 20.53 23.43
N VAL A 483 -11.15 20.83 24.62
CA VAL A 483 -11.63 22.17 25.01
C VAL A 483 -10.96 22.61 26.32
N PRO A 484 -10.88 23.91 26.61
CA PRO A 484 -10.41 24.40 27.91
C PRO A 484 -11.32 23.96 29.07
N GLN A 485 -10.70 23.66 30.20
CA GLN A 485 -11.38 23.42 31.49
C GLN A 485 -11.85 24.76 32.08
N ASP A 486 -13.06 24.82 32.67
CA ASP A 486 -13.54 25.99 33.41
C ASP A 486 -13.63 25.65 34.90
N PRO A 487 -12.80 26.24 35.78
CA PRO A 487 -12.84 25.98 37.21
C PRO A 487 -14.16 26.33 37.91
N ARG A 488 -15.04 27.12 37.25
CA ARG A 488 -16.37 27.48 37.77
C ARG A 488 -17.43 26.44 37.45
N ASP A 489 -17.13 25.48 36.59
CA ASP A 489 -18.08 24.40 36.31
C ASP A 489 -18.25 23.51 37.54
N GLU A 490 -19.48 23.05 37.77
CA GLU A 490 -19.77 22.11 38.84
C GLU A 490 -18.99 20.80 38.61
N PRO A 491 -18.21 20.32 39.60
CA PRO A 491 -17.46 19.07 39.47
C PRO A 491 -18.36 17.87 39.14
N ALA A 492 -17.85 16.95 38.33
CA ALA A 492 -18.58 15.75 37.93
C ALA A 492 -19.04 14.85 39.10
N SER A 493 -18.37 14.92 40.25
CA SER A 493 -18.77 14.21 41.47
C SER A 493 -20.17 14.61 41.94
N MET A 494 -20.53 15.89 41.85
CA MET A 494 -21.85 16.40 42.24
C MET A 494 -22.95 15.87 41.31
N LEU A 495 -22.67 15.80 40.01
CA LEU A 495 -23.57 15.18 39.04
C LEU A 495 -23.79 13.69 39.36
N LEU A 496 -22.72 12.95 39.68
CA LEU A 496 -22.83 11.53 40.04
C LEU A 496 -23.59 11.32 41.35
N GLU A 497 -23.44 12.21 42.34
CA GLU A 497 -24.23 12.17 43.57
C GLU A 497 -25.73 12.36 43.29
N ARG A 498 -26.08 13.33 42.45
CA ARG A 498 -27.48 13.56 42.03
C ARG A 498 -28.06 12.34 41.32
N ILE A 499 -27.32 11.76 40.38
CA ILE A 499 -27.72 10.54 39.67
C ILE A 499 -27.93 9.38 40.65
N ARG A 500 -27.04 9.19 41.63
CA ARG A 500 -27.19 8.13 42.65
C ARG A 500 -28.44 8.35 43.51
N ALA A 501 -28.71 9.58 43.93
CA ALA A 501 -29.87 9.92 44.74
C ALA A 501 -31.19 9.68 43.98
N GLU A 502 -31.29 10.14 42.73
CA GLU A 502 -32.46 9.91 41.86
C GLU A 502 -32.71 8.42 41.64
N ARG A 503 -31.64 7.65 41.41
CA ARG A 503 -31.74 6.20 41.23
C ARG A 503 -32.17 5.46 42.49
N ALA A 504 -31.67 5.88 43.66
CA ALA A 504 -32.10 5.31 44.94
C ALA A 504 -33.59 5.59 45.20
N ALA A 505 -34.06 6.79 44.87
CA ALA A 505 -35.47 7.15 44.96
C ALA A 505 -36.35 6.31 44.00
N ALA A 506 -35.94 6.14 42.74
CA ALA A 506 -36.65 5.33 41.75
C ALA A 506 -36.66 3.82 42.09
N ALA A 507 -35.61 3.30 42.73
CA ALA A 507 -35.58 1.93 43.23
C ALA A 507 -36.54 1.76 44.42
N ALA A 508 -36.62 2.75 45.32
CA ALA A 508 -37.53 2.74 46.46
C ALA A 508 -39.01 2.84 46.06
N SER A 509 -39.34 3.58 44.99
CA SER A 509 -40.71 3.67 44.46
C SER A 509 -41.19 2.37 43.81
N ASN A 510 -40.30 1.65 43.10
CA ASN A 510 -40.63 0.37 42.45
C ASN A 510 -40.74 -0.82 43.43
N GLY A 511 -40.20 -0.69 44.65
CA GLY A 511 -40.27 -1.71 45.69
C GLY A 511 -41.60 -1.81 46.45
N LYS A 512 -42.54 -0.85 46.25
CA LYS A 512 -43.82 -0.78 46.98
C LYS A 512 -45.01 -1.47 46.29
N THR A 513 -44.81 -2.10 45.13
CA THR A 513 -45.85 -2.92 44.47
C THR A 513 -45.58 -4.41 44.70
N THR A 514 -46.06 -4.94 45.83
CA THR A 514 -46.11 -6.38 46.09
C THR A 514 -47.11 -7.04 45.14
N ARG A 515 -46.61 -8.04 44.40
CA ARG A 515 -47.38 -8.98 43.57
C ARG A 515 -48.56 -9.57 44.35
N ALA A 516 -49.79 -9.22 43.96
CA ALA A 516 -50.94 -10.07 44.18
C ALA A 516 -50.77 -11.34 43.33
N SER A 517 -50.67 -12.48 44.00
CA SER A 517 -50.61 -13.80 43.39
C SER A 517 -51.94 -14.13 42.72
N ILE A 518 -51.94 -14.26 41.39
CA ILE A 518 -53.00 -14.97 40.66
C ILE A 518 -52.54 -16.42 40.53
N LYS A 519 -53.21 -17.31 41.27
CA LYS A 519 -53.16 -18.76 41.09
C LYS A 519 -53.85 -19.14 39.77
N ASN A 520 -53.22 -20.06 39.04
CA ASN A 520 -53.74 -21.12 38.16
C ASN A 520 -52.54 -21.55 37.28
N GLY A 521 -52.16 -22.80 37.03
CA GLY A 521 -52.71 -24.13 37.30
C GLY A 521 -52.16 -25.06 36.21
N THR A 522 -51.52 -26.17 36.62
CA THR A 522 -51.24 -27.44 35.89
C THR A 522 -50.10 -27.59 34.87
N GLY A 523 -49.39 -28.73 35.04
CA GLY A 523 -48.46 -29.42 34.13
C GLY A 523 -46.97 -29.12 34.37
N GLY A 524 -46.10 -29.98 34.90
CA GLY A 524 -46.01 -31.45 34.92
C GLY A 524 -44.80 -31.88 34.06
N GLY A 525 -43.71 -32.36 34.68
CA GLY A 525 -42.61 -33.03 33.96
C GLY A 525 -41.20 -32.86 34.54
N ASP A 526 -40.71 -33.93 35.17
CA ASP A 526 -39.42 -34.12 35.85
C ASP A 526 -38.14 -33.94 35.00
N ALA A 527 -37.05 -33.49 35.64
CA ALA A 527 -35.68 -34.02 35.45
C ALA A 527 -34.68 -33.42 36.49
N PRO A 528 -33.57 -34.14 36.81
CA PRO A 528 -33.03 -34.17 38.17
C PRO A 528 -31.79 -33.28 38.44
N ALA A 529 -31.57 -33.05 39.73
CA ALA A 529 -30.42 -32.37 40.31
C ALA A 529 -29.09 -33.14 40.14
N ARG A 530 -27.98 -32.41 39.89
CA ARG A 530 -26.63 -32.87 40.26
C ARG A 530 -25.71 -31.72 40.72
N LYS A 531 -25.40 -31.84 42.02
CA LYS A 531 -24.26 -31.40 42.84
C LYS A 531 -23.11 -30.65 42.15
N GLY A 532 -22.77 -29.50 42.74
CA GLY A 532 -21.49 -28.84 42.56
C GLY A 532 -20.39 -29.43 43.45
N THR A 533 -19.13 -29.18 43.05
CA THR A 533 -17.94 -29.33 43.89
C THR A 533 -17.02 -28.13 43.68
N LYS A 534 -16.59 -27.54 44.81
CA LYS A 534 -15.49 -26.59 44.95
C LYS A 534 -14.16 -27.34 45.00
N LYS A 535 -13.09 -26.73 44.48
CA LYS A 535 -11.78 -26.47 45.14
C LYS A 535 -10.76 -26.05 44.06
N GLU A 536 -10.17 -24.86 44.09
CA GLU A 536 -9.15 -24.30 45.00
C GLU A 536 -7.71 -24.54 44.46
N ALA A 537 -6.93 -23.47 44.52
CA ALA A 537 -5.66 -23.25 43.84
C ALA A 537 -4.45 -23.66 44.70
N THR A 538 -3.30 -23.96 44.09
CA THR A 538 -2.00 -23.73 44.73
C THR A 538 -0.87 -23.49 43.71
N ARG A 539 0.13 -22.78 44.21
CA ARG A 539 1.21 -21.97 43.62
C ARG A 539 2.54 -22.72 43.79
N VAL A 540 3.51 -22.57 42.88
CA VAL A 540 4.94 -22.81 43.19
C VAL A 540 5.82 -21.80 42.45
N ALA A 541 6.79 -21.25 43.19
CA ALA A 541 7.86 -20.35 42.75
C ALA A 541 9.21 -21.07 42.89
N ALA A 542 10.21 -20.69 42.09
CA ALA A 542 11.62 -20.90 42.41
C ALA A 542 12.51 -19.84 41.73
N VAL A 543 13.49 -19.36 42.49
CA VAL A 543 14.49 -18.32 42.18
C VAL A 543 15.87 -18.99 42.21
N ALA A 544 16.81 -18.56 41.36
CA ALA A 544 18.24 -18.72 41.60
C ALA A 544 19.04 -17.55 40.98
N LYS A 545 20.05 -17.09 41.75
CA LYS A 545 20.99 -15.97 41.50
C LYS A 545 22.32 -16.49 40.93
N SER A 546 23.07 -15.66 40.17
CA SER A 546 24.52 -15.45 40.36
C SER A 546 25.09 -14.33 39.46
N THR A 547 26.19 -13.74 39.93
CA THR A 547 26.87 -12.47 39.57
C THR A 547 28.12 -12.73 38.69
N PRO A 548 28.71 -11.73 37.97
CA PRO A 548 29.74 -11.95 36.93
C PRO A 548 31.18 -11.59 37.38
N PRO A 549 32.19 -11.80 36.52
CA PRO A 549 33.43 -11.02 36.64
C PRO A 549 34.00 -10.43 35.32
N THR A 550 34.39 -9.15 35.43
CA THR A 550 35.61 -8.42 34.99
C THR A 550 36.03 -8.24 33.52
N GLU A 551 36.25 -6.96 33.19
CA GLU A 551 37.05 -6.40 32.09
C GLU A 551 38.57 -6.55 32.33
N SER A 552 39.34 -6.73 31.26
CA SER A 552 40.74 -6.29 31.19
C SER A 552 41.09 -5.83 29.77
N ALA A 553 42.11 -4.97 29.68
CA ALA A 553 42.29 -3.97 28.65
C ALA A 553 43.41 -4.27 27.63
N ILE A 554 43.60 -3.30 26.72
CA ILE A 554 44.81 -2.88 25.99
C ILE A 554 45.18 -3.61 24.67
N ARG A 555 45.07 -2.92 23.52
CA ARG A 555 46.18 -2.25 22.77
C ARG A 555 45.79 -1.99 21.30
N ASN A 556 46.17 -0.80 20.85
CA ASN A 556 46.27 -0.39 19.45
C ASN A 556 47.76 -0.42 19.07
N PRO A 557 48.12 -0.77 17.82
CA PRO A 557 49.08 0.08 17.12
C PRO A 557 48.75 0.34 15.65
N GLN A 558 49.27 1.46 15.17
CA GLN A 558 49.10 2.06 13.85
C GLN A 558 49.94 1.41 12.73
N SER A 559 49.45 1.64 11.50
CA SER A 559 50.14 1.90 10.22
C SER A 559 50.99 0.82 9.53
N ALA A 560 50.58 0.44 8.31
CA ALA A 560 51.42 0.44 7.09
C ALA A 560 50.52 0.31 5.82
N ILE A 561 51.00 0.85 4.70
CA ILE A 561 50.31 1.12 3.44
C ILE A 561 50.40 -0.08 2.45
N ALA A 562 49.31 -0.26 1.68
CA ALA A 562 49.05 -1.00 0.41
C ALA A 562 50.26 -1.52 -0.42
N PRO A 563 50.14 -2.62 -1.21
CA PRO A 563 49.06 -2.78 -2.22
C PRO A 563 48.57 -4.22 -2.52
N LYS A 564 47.24 -4.36 -2.68
CA LYS A 564 46.63 -5.28 -3.65
C LYS A 564 45.28 -4.70 -4.09
N GLN A 565 45.31 -4.05 -5.25
CA GLN A 565 44.09 -3.73 -5.99
C GLN A 565 43.38 -5.04 -6.39
N LEU A 566 42.06 -4.95 -6.50
CA LEU A 566 41.17 -5.87 -7.23
C LEU A 566 40.59 -7.09 -6.48
N SER A 567 39.71 -6.85 -5.50
CA SER A 567 38.58 -7.76 -5.22
C SER A 567 37.22 -7.03 -5.15
N LEU A 568 37.18 -5.76 -5.54
CA LEU A 568 36.12 -4.82 -5.13
C LEU A 568 34.79 -4.95 -5.88
N LEU A 569 34.58 -6.02 -6.64
CA LEU A 569 33.38 -6.20 -7.44
C LEU A 569 32.85 -7.64 -7.39
N GLY A 570 32.60 -8.20 -6.21
CA GLY A 570 31.81 -9.43 -6.05
C GLY A 570 30.32 -9.24 -6.31
N ASP A 571 29.91 -9.35 -7.57
CA ASP A 571 28.59 -9.84 -8.04
C ASP A 571 28.85 -10.95 -9.08
N GLU A 572 29.88 -11.77 -8.84
CA GLU A 572 30.04 -13.08 -9.47
C GLU A 572 29.17 -14.10 -8.71
N PRO A 573 28.68 -15.17 -9.37
CA PRO A 573 27.97 -16.24 -8.69
C PRO A 573 28.86 -16.82 -7.60
N GLU A 574 28.24 -17.20 -6.49
CA GLU A 574 28.84 -17.84 -5.33
C GLU A 574 29.90 -18.89 -5.68
N ALA A 575 31.16 -18.48 -5.82
CA ALA A 575 32.28 -19.38 -5.75
C ALA A 575 32.53 -19.72 -4.27
N ALA A 576 31.79 -20.72 -3.81
CA ALA A 576 32.20 -21.72 -2.83
C ALA A 576 33.03 -21.24 -1.62
N HIS A 577 32.42 -20.45 -0.74
CA HIS A 577 32.58 -20.69 0.69
C HIS A 577 31.18 -20.93 1.22
N ALA A 578 30.84 -22.18 1.53
CA ALA A 578 29.61 -22.48 2.24
C ALA A 578 29.71 -21.88 3.64
N ILE A 579 29.38 -20.60 3.78
CA ILE A 579 29.39 -19.92 5.07
C ILE A 579 28.20 -20.47 5.85
N ASP A 580 28.50 -21.29 6.85
CA ASP A 580 27.47 -21.90 7.69
C ASP A 580 26.71 -20.82 8.47
N ALA A 581 25.39 -20.83 8.29
CA ALA A 581 24.49 -19.91 8.98
C ALA A 581 24.55 -20.06 10.50
N GLU A 582 24.82 -21.28 11.01
CA GLU A 582 24.98 -21.54 12.44
C GLU A 582 26.28 -20.93 12.98
N GLN A 583 27.38 -21.00 12.23
CA GLN A 583 28.64 -20.34 12.59
C GLN A 583 28.47 -18.81 12.63
N ILE A 584 27.76 -18.22 11.66
CA ILE A 584 27.44 -16.79 11.66
C ILE A 584 26.55 -16.39 12.84
N ALA A 585 25.53 -17.21 13.15
CA ALA A 585 24.67 -16.98 14.30
C ALA A 585 25.42 -17.10 15.63
N ALA A 586 26.33 -18.07 15.75
CA ALA A 586 27.20 -18.25 16.91
C ALA A 586 28.20 -17.09 17.05
N ALA A 587 28.80 -16.62 15.96
CA ALA A 587 29.68 -15.46 15.94
C ALA A 587 28.92 -14.20 16.40
N PHE A 588 27.71 -14.01 15.91
CA PHE A 588 26.83 -12.92 16.34
C PHE A 588 26.46 -13.05 17.82
N GLN A 589 26.06 -14.23 18.28
CA GLN A 589 25.74 -14.52 19.68
C GLN A 589 26.87 -14.19 20.65
N ARG A 590 28.13 -14.41 20.25
CA ARG A 590 29.33 -14.11 21.07
C ARG A 590 29.69 -12.63 21.12
N SER A 591 29.30 -11.84 20.11
CA SER A 591 29.85 -10.49 19.89
C SER A 591 28.81 -9.36 19.95
N HIS A 592 27.51 -9.67 19.83
CA HIS A 592 26.47 -8.65 19.62
C HIS A 592 26.16 -7.78 20.84
N ASP A 593 26.53 -8.19 22.05
CA ASP A 593 26.36 -7.43 23.30
C ASP A 593 24.92 -6.88 23.49
N GLY A 594 23.93 -7.69 23.14
CA GLY A 594 22.51 -7.33 23.22
C GLY A 594 22.00 -6.38 22.13
N TYR A 595 22.86 -5.88 21.23
CA TYR A 595 22.50 -4.99 20.12
C TYR A 595 22.04 -5.75 18.87
N SER A 596 21.40 -5.01 17.93
CA SER A 596 20.88 -5.55 16.68
C SER A 596 21.97 -5.80 15.65
N THR A 597 21.69 -6.65 14.66
CA THR A 597 22.52 -6.81 13.45
C THR A 597 22.85 -5.48 12.76
N ASP A 598 21.88 -4.57 12.62
CA ASP A 598 22.12 -3.22 12.07
C ASP A 598 23.14 -2.42 12.91
N TYR A 599 23.21 -2.66 14.21
CA TYR A 599 24.12 -1.95 15.10
C TYR A 599 25.53 -2.52 14.99
N VAL A 600 25.61 -3.85 14.97
CA VAL A 600 26.85 -4.58 14.77
C VAL A 600 27.48 -4.23 13.43
N LEU A 601 26.69 -3.94 12.39
CA LEU A 601 27.20 -3.47 11.09
C LEU A 601 27.58 -1.98 11.12
N ALA A 602 26.82 -1.13 11.81
CA ALA A 602 27.08 0.32 11.84
C ALA A 602 28.22 0.75 12.77
N SER A 603 28.45 0.04 13.88
CA SER A 603 29.54 0.33 14.82
C SER A 603 30.83 -0.36 14.34
N PRO A 604 31.90 0.39 14.04
CA PRO A 604 33.19 -0.20 13.67
C PRO A 604 33.71 -1.18 14.72
N GLU A 605 33.53 -0.86 15.99
CA GLU A 605 34.01 -1.65 17.13
C GLU A 605 33.20 -2.94 17.29
N ALA A 606 31.87 -2.84 17.16
CA ALA A 606 31.02 -4.03 17.21
C ALA A 606 31.23 -4.93 15.98
N ASN A 607 31.46 -4.34 14.80
CA ASN A 607 31.72 -5.11 13.58
C ASN A 607 33.06 -5.86 13.66
N ALA A 608 34.12 -5.21 14.15
CA ALA A 608 35.40 -5.85 14.35
C ALA A 608 35.28 -7.05 15.30
N ARG A 609 34.63 -6.89 16.45
CA ARG A 609 34.38 -8.01 17.39
C ARG A 609 33.58 -9.14 16.77
N PHE A 610 32.63 -8.83 15.88
CA PHE A 610 31.85 -9.84 15.17
C PHE A 610 32.70 -10.61 14.15
N LEU A 611 33.53 -9.90 13.37
CA LEU A 611 34.44 -10.53 12.42
C LEU A 611 35.50 -11.38 13.13
N ASP A 612 36.06 -10.92 14.25
CA ASP A 612 36.98 -11.68 15.08
C ASP A 612 36.32 -12.95 15.65
N ALA A 613 35.06 -12.84 16.09
CA ALA A 613 34.28 -13.98 16.56
C ALA A 613 34.01 -14.99 15.43
N ALA A 614 33.73 -14.52 14.21
CA ALA A 614 33.54 -15.38 13.04
C ALA A 614 34.85 -16.10 12.66
N ALA A 615 35.97 -15.39 12.65
CA ALA A 615 37.29 -15.99 12.43
C ALA A 615 37.64 -17.05 13.48
N SER A 616 37.35 -16.78 14.78
CA SER A 616 37.56 -17.73 15.87
C SER A 616 36.72 -19.02 15.76
N LEU A 617 35.64 -18.97 14.96
CA LEU A 617 34.74 -20.09 14.69
C LEU A 617 35.06 -20.79 13.37
N GLY A 618 36.15 -20.42 12.70
CA GLY A 618 36.61 -21.04 11.45
C GLY A 618 35.90 -20.54 10.19
N VAL A 619 35.23 -19.38 10.24
CA VAL A 619 34.64 -18.76 9.04
C VAL A 619 35.74 -18.09 8.22
N ASP A 620 36.30 -18.83 7.25
CA ASP A 620 37.28 -18.32 6.31
C ASP A 620 36.56 -17.66 5.12
N ALA A 621 36.23 -16.37 5.23
CA ALA A 621 35.60 -15.63 4.15
C ALA A 621 35.93 -14.13 4.24
N PRO A 622 35.87 -13.38 3.12
CA PRO A 622 36.04 -11.93 3.15
C PRO A 622 35.02 -11.26 4.08
N ALA A 623 35.42 -10.23 4.80
CA ALA A 623 34.56 -9.51 5.76
C ALA A 623 33.23 -9.05 5.15
N VAL A 624 33.23 -8.63 3.88
CA VAL A 624 32.01 -8.27 3.13
C VAL A 624 31.04 -9.45 2.98
N ALA A 625 31.54 -10.67 2.76
CA ALA A 625 30.74 -11.87 2.62
C ALA A 625 30.13 -12.30 3.97
N ILE A 626 30.94 -12.25 5.04
CA ILE A 626 30.49 -12.53 6.43
C ILE A 626 29.40 -11.54 6.85
N ASN A 627 29.62 -10.24 6.63
CA ASN A 627 28.67 -9.18 6.96
C ASN A 627 27.37 -9.29 6.14
N LYS A 628 27.45 -9.65 4.84
CA LYS A 628 26.26 -9.92 4.00
C LYS A 628 25.49 -11.16 4.49
N HIS A 629 26.18 -12.23 4.87
CA HIS A 629 25.54 -13.43 5.42
C HIS A 629 24.80 -13.15 6.73
N LEU A 630 25.31 -12.28 7.60
CA LEU A 630 24.58 -11.84 8.79
C LEU A 630 23.22 -11.20 8.46
N LEU A 631 23.15 -10.42 7.37
CA LEU A 631 21.90 -9.83 6.88
C LEU A 631 20.96 -10.86 6.26
N ILE A 632 21.51 -11.88 5.58
CA ILE A 632 20.76 -12.98 4.98
C ILE A 632 20.12 -13.83 6.08
N VAL A 633 20.91 -14.33 7.04
CA VAL A 633 20.43 -15.14 8.18
C VAL A 633 19.30 -14.43 8.92
N ARG A 634 19.45 -13.13 9.17
CA ARG A 634 18.39 -12.31 9.77
C ARG A 634 17.08 -12.31 8.97
N LYS A 635 17.15 -12.32 7.64
CA LYS A 635 15.99 -12.19 6.74
C LYS A 635 15.32 -13.54 6.48
N THR A 636 16.10 -14.59 6.29
CA THR A 636 15.64 -15.90 5.80
C THR A 636 15.44 -16.93 6.92
N GLN A 637 16.17 -16.84 8.03
CA GLN A 637 16.14 -17.84 9.11
C GLN A 637 15.70 -17.22 10.45
N LYS A 638 14.42 -16.83 10.51
CA LYS A 638 13.82 -16.21 11.70
C LYS A 638 13.84 -17.18 12.89
N GLY A 639 14.68 -16.88 13.89
CA GLY A 639 14.79 -17.67 15.12
C GLY A 639 16.22 -18.12 15.42
N LEU A 640 17.12 -18.11 14.43
CA LEU A 640 18.51 -18.52 14.60
C LEU A 640 19.37 -17.46 15.32
N LEU A 641 19.03 -16.18 15.17
CA LEU A 641 19.72 -15.08 15.86
C LEU A 641 19.08 -14.78 17.23
N PRO A 642 19.89 -14.46 18.27
CA PRO A 642 19.39 -14.03 19.57
C PRO A 642 18.46 -12.83 19.52
N LYS A 643 17.57 -12.75 20.51
CA LYS A 643 16.73 -11.56 20.73
C LYS A 643 17.58 -10.37 21.14
N THR A 644 17.24 -9.21 20.58
CA THR A 644 17.85 -7.93 20.91
C THR A 644 17.35 -7.42 22.26
N SER A 645 18.25 -7.06 23.17
CA SER A 645 17.92 -6.55 24.50
C SER A 645 18.29 -5.06 24.69
N ARG A 646 19.19 -4.53 23.86
CA ARG A 646 19.61 -3.13 23.85
C ARG A 646 19.13 -2.42 22.58
N ARG A 647 18.79 -1.13 22.71
CA ARG A 647 18.44 -0.26 21.59
C ARG A 647 19.40 0.91 21.53
N TYR A 648 19.92 1.18 20.34
CA TYR A 648 20.62 2.41 20.06
C TYR A 648 19.65 3.59 20.06
N ARG A 649 19.94 4.64 20.84
CA ARG A 649 19.20 5.89 20.83
C ARG A 649 19.91 6.85 19.88
N ASN A 650 19.17 7.35 18.89
CA ASN A 650 19.70 8.36 17.99
C ASN A 650 20.05 9.65 18.77
N PRO A 651 21.00 10.46 18.28
CA PRO A 651 21.25 11.81 18.80
C PRO A 651 19.98 12.67 18.80
N ALA A 652 19.90 13.64 19.72
CA ALA A 652 18.72 14.52 19.85
C ALA A 652 18.52 15.44 18.62
N ASP A 653 19.60 15.80 17.93
CA ASP A 653 19.58 16.54 16.66
C ASP A 653 19.99 15.59 15.53
N LEU A 654 19.01 15.22 14.68
CA LEU A 654 19.14 14.17 13.66
C LEU A 654 19.61 14.73 12.31
N ASP A 655 19.29 15.99 12.02
CA ASP A 655 19.37 16.58 10.69
C ASP A 655 20.81 16.70 10.16
N PRO A 656 21.83 17.04 10.99
CA PRO A 656 23.22 17.04 10.56
C PRO A 656 23.74 15.67 10.12
N PHE A 657 23.26 14.59 10.74
CA PHE A 657 23.76 13.24 10.48
C PHE A 657 23.15 12.66 9.21
N GLU A 658 21.88 12.95 8.95
CA GLU A 658 21.18 12.50 7.74
C GLU A 658 21.79 13.08 6.46
N PHE A 659 22.00 14.40 6.43
CA PHE A 659 22.56 15.09 5.27
C PHE A 659 23.95 14.55 4.90
N VAL A 660 24.84 14.49 5.88
CA VAL A 660 26.22 14.03 5.67
C VAL A 660 26.27 12.57 5.27
N ALA A 661 25.45 11.71 5.89
CA ALA A 661 25.39 10.29 5.54
C ALA A 661 24.91 10.09 4.09
N GLU A 662 23.89 10.81 3.66
CA GLU A 662 23.38 10.69 2.29
C GLU A 662 24.42 11.13 1.24
N TRP A 663 25.10 12.25 1.48
CA TRP A 663 26.16 12.73 0.60
C TRP A 663 27.39 11.83 0.59
N ALA A 664 27.82 11.33 1.75
CA ALA A 664 28.95 10.42 1.85
C ALA A 664 28.70 9.12 1.09
N VAL A 665 27.49 8.53 1.18
CA VAL A 665 27.09 7.38 0.36
C VAL A 665 27.26 7.68 -1.13
N ARG A 666 26.68 8.80 -1.61
CA ARG A 666 26.72 9.16 -3.04
C ARG A 666 28.13 9.39 -3.56
N ILE A 667 28.97 10.07 -2.79
CA ILE A 667 30.35 10.35 -3.19
C ILE A 667 31.15 9.04 -3.28
N VAL A 668 31.01 8.14 -2.31
CA VAL A 668 31.68 6.84 -2.34
C VAL A 668 31.19 6.01 -3.52
N GLN A 669 29.87 5.91 -3.71
CA GLN A 669 29.27 5.18 -4.83
C GLN A 669 29.78 5.65 -6.20
N ARG A 670 29.85 6.98 -6.42
CA ARG A 670 30.39 7.55 -7.67
C ARG A 670 31.88 7.30 -7.84
N LYS A 671 32.68 7.48 -6.79
CA LYS A 671 34.12 7.21 -6.85
C LYS A 671 34.39 5.76 -7.22
N VAL A 672 33.68 4.83 -6.58
CA VAL A 672 33.79 3.39 -6.87
C VAL A 672 33.29 3.07 -8.29
N LYS A 673 32.17 3.67 -8.74
CA LYS A 673 31.69 3.54 -10.14
C LYS A 673 32.72 4.02 -11.15
N LYS A 674 33.43 5.11 -10.85
CA LYS A 674 34.51 5.62 -11.71
C LYS A 674 35.75 4.73 -11.70
N GLU A 675 36.10 4.18 -10.53
CA GLU A 675 37.26 3.29 -10.36
C GLU A 675 37.05 1.91 -11.00
N LEU A 676 35.82 1.39 -10.95
CA LEU A 676 35.54 -0.03 -11.24
C LEU A 676 34.42 -0.25 -12.28
N GLY A 677 33.81 0.81 -12.81
CA GLY A 677 32.76 0.72 -13.84
C GLY A 677 31.36 0.37 -13.32
N ARG A 678 31.20 0.02 -12.04
CA ARG A 678 29.89 -0.26 -11.43
C ARG A 678 29.71 0.34 -10.05
N GLU A 679 28.48 0.68 -9.73
CA GLU A 679 28.11 1.34 -8.48
C GLU A 679 27.85 0.29 -7.38
N PRO A 680 28.49 0.39 -6.20
CA PRO A 680 28.23 -0.53 -5.11
C PRO A 680 26.84 -0.26 -4.52
N SER A 681 26.10 -1.34 -4.22
CA SER A 681 24.86 -1.22 -3.45
C SER A 681 25.16 -0.65 -2.06
N LEU A 682 24.16 -0.04 -1.43
CA LEU A 682 24.29 0.46 -0.05
C LEU A 682 24.66 -0.65 0.94
N ASP A 683 24.13 -1.86 0.74
CA ASP A 683 24.49 -3.04 1.54
C ASP A 683 25.97 -3.40 1.32
N THR A 684 26.47 -3.39 0.08
CA THR A 684 27.89 -3.62 -0.21
C THR A 684 28.78 -2.53 0.41
N LEU A 685 28.39 -1.25 0.31
CA LEU A 685 29.14 -0.12 0.88
C LEU A 685 29.31 -0.23 2.40
N LEU A 686 28.29 -0.68 3.11
CA LEU A 686 28.30 -0.76 4.58
C LEU A 686 28.81 -2.11 5.10
N CYS A 687 28.67 -3.19 4.33
CA CYS A 687 29.21 -4.51 4.69
C CYS A 687 30.69 -4.66 4.37
N ASP A 688 31.23 -3.89 3.43
CA ASP A 688 32.66 -3.87 3.11
C ASP A 688 33.39 -2.86 4.03
N PRO A 689 34.30 -3.33 4.92
CA PRO A 689 35.02 -2.45 5.85
C PRO A 689 35.81 -1.31 5.17
N GLU A 690 36.34 -1.54 3.97
CA GLU A 690 37.14 -0.55 3.24
C GLU A 690 36.24 0.52 2.61
N LEU A 691 35.10 0.12 2.04
CA LEU A 691 34.10 1.07 1.54
C LEU A 691 33.46 1.86 2.69
N ALA A 692 33.20 1.22 3.83
CA ALA A 692 32.68 1.88 5.02
C ALA A 692 33.70 2.87 5.61
N LYS A 693 35.00 2.57 5.53
CA LYS A 693 36.06 3.51 5.91
C LYS A 693 36.13 4.71 4.96
N ARG A 694 36.04 4.49 3.64
CA ARG A 694 35.94 5.58 2.65
C ARG A 694 34.70 6.46 2.91
N PHE A 695 33.58 5.85 3.31
CA PHE A 695 32.39 6.57 3.73
C PHE A 695 32.67 7.47 4.94
N ASP A 696 33.33 6.95 5.99
CA ASP A 696 33.69 7.75 7.17
C ASP A 696 34.63 8.92 6.81
N GLU A 697 35.61 8.69 5.93
CA GLU A 697 36.54 9.73 5.48
C GLU A 697 35.85 10.86 4.72
N ILE A 698 34.83 10.55 3.91
CA ILE A 698 34.03 11.55 3.23
C ILE A 698 33.10 12.26 4.22
N ALA A 699 32.45 11.52 5.12
CA ALA A 699 31.61 12.11 6.16
C ALA A 699 32.39 13.13 7.01
N ALA A 700 33.65 12.83 7.34
CA ALA A 700 34.59 13.73 8.05
C ALA A 700 34.95 15.00 7.31
N LYS A 701 34.97 14.95 5.98
CA LYS A 701 35.27 16.10 5.13
C LYS A 701 34.06 16.99 4.90
N LEU A 702 32.85 16.42 4.87
CA LEU A 702 31.60 17.15 4.66
C LEU A 702 31.16 17.94 5.90
N LYS A 703 31.53 17.46 7.08
CA LYS A 703 31.37 18.13 8.37
C LYS A 703 32.37 17.50 9.31
N ALA A 704 33.01 18.26 10.20
CA ALA A 704 33.88 17.68 11.21
C ALA A 704 33.11 16.57 11.93
N LEU A 705 33.48 15.30 11.69
CA LEU A 705 33.02 14.19 12.52
C LEU A 705 33.48 14.58 13.92
N ASP A 706 32.55 14.95 14.78
CA ASP A 706 32.80 15.21 16.19
C ASP A 706 33.12 13.87 16.92
N GLY A 707 34.06 13.10 16.38
CA GLY A 707 34.43 11.72 16.73
C GLY A 707 33.39 10.63 16.43
N LYS A 708 32.15 10.99 16.04
CA LYS A 708 31.01 10.07 16.06
C LYS A 708 30.78 9.36 14.72
N ARG A 709 31.38 8.18 14.47
CA ARG A 709 31.17 7.37 13.23
C ARG A 709 29.81 6.66 13.18
N LEU A 710 29.41 6.08 14.32
CA LEU A 710 28.21 5.26 14.46
C LEU A 710 26.91 5.97 14.02
N PRO A 711 26.61 7.23 14.41
CA PRO A 711 25.41 7.92 13.95
C PRO A 711 25.32 7.99 12.42
N TYR A 712 26.40 8.37 11.72
CA TYR A 712 26.37 8.50 10.26
C TYR A 712 26.17 7.16 9.55
N ARG A 713 26.88 6.10 9.96
CA ARG A 713 26.69 4.74 9.42
C ARG A 713 25.30 4.18 9.74
N TRP A 714 24.77 4.47 10.93
CA TRP A 714 23.41 4.09 11.33
C TRP A 714 22.35 4.78 10.48
N PHE A 715 22.54 6.07 10.17
CA PHE A 715 21.67 6.79 9.23
C PHE A 715 21.80 6.26 7.80
N ALA A 716 23.02 5.90 7.36
CA ALA A 716 23.23 5.26 6.07
C ALA A 716 22.46 3.93 5.98
N LEU A 717 22.48 3.07 7.01
CA LEU A 717 21.63 1.86 7.05
C LEU A 717 20.14 2.17 7.03
N ALA A 718 19.71 3.26 7.67
CA ALA A 718 18.32 3.69 7.62
C ALA A 718 17.88 4.13 6.22
N LEU A 719 18.83 4.50 5.32
CA LEU A 719 18.52 4.77 3.92
C LEU A 719 17.95 3.54 3.19
N ARG A 720 18.36 2.33 3.59
CA ARG A 720 17.90 1.05 3.01
C ARG A 720 16.39 0.83 3.10
N LYS A 721 15.73 1.39 4.12
CA LYS A 721 14.28 1.22 4.36
C LYS A 721 13.41 2.17 3.52
N ARG A 722 14.03 2.98 2.65
CA ARG A 722 13.35 3.99 1.84
C ARG A 722 13.05 3.39 0.45
N LYS A 723 11.78 3.32 0.01
CA LYS A 723 11.33 2.71 -1.28
C LYS A 723 11.62 3.57 -2.53
N HIS A 724 12.52 3.17 -3.43
CA HIS A 724 12.78 3.91 -4.67
C HIS A 724 11.50 4.21 -5.49
N SER A 725 11.35 5.45 -5.96
CA SER A 725 10.35 5.84 -6.97
C SER A 725 10.94 6.88 -7.92
N ASP A 726 10.49 6.87 -9.18
CA ASP A 726 11.04 7.64 -10.31
C ASP A 726 11.06 9.16 -10.08
N ALA A 727 12.14 9.81 -10.52
CA ALA A 727 12.53 11.18 -10.16
C ALA A 727 12.46 12.20 -11.32
N GLY A 728 11.83 11.89 -12.46
CA GLY A 728 11.84 12.76 -13.64
C GLY A 728 10.97 14.02 -13.58
N GLY A 729 10.05 14.15 -12.60
CA GLY A 729 8.98 15.18 -12.64
C GLY A 729 9.18 16.45 -11.80
N LEU A 730 10.21 16.54 -10.95
CA LEU A 730 10.22 17.53 -9.86
C LEU A 730 10.87 18.89 -10.19
N VAL A 731 11.64 19.02 -11.29
CA VAL A 731 12.37 20.27 -11.59
C VAL A 731 11.46 21.41 -12.06
N ALA A 732 10.31 21.09 -12.66
CA ALA A 732 9.37 22.07 -13.23
C ALA A 732 8.52 22.82 -12.18
N GLU A 733 8.59 22.44 -10.89
CA GLU A 733 7.69 22.95 -9.84
C GLU A 733 8.35 23.91 -8.83
N PHE A 734 9.61 24.26 -9.07
CA PHE A 734 10.45 25.08 -8.21
C PHE A 734 10.57 26.51 -8.76
N ALA A 735 10.56 27.53 -7.87
CA ALA A 735 10.77 28.93 -8.26
C ALA A 735 12.15 29.13 -8.90
N GLU A 736 12.41 30.25 -9.59
CA GLU A 736 13.67 30.41 -10.32
C GLU A 736 14.93 30.19 -9.47
N PRO A 737 15.98 29.61 -10.07
CA PRO A 737 17.32 29.48 -9.50
C PRO A 737 17.83 30.75 -8.78
N LEU A 738 17.96 30.74 -7.44
CA LEU A 738 18.62 31.81 -6.68
C LEU A 738 20.02 31.42 -6.17
N PRO A 739 21.02 32.33 -6.20
CA PRO A 739 22.27 32.16 -5.46
C PRO A 739 22.00 31.82 -3.99
N LEU A 740 22.79 30.95 -3.37
CA LEU A 740 22.46 30.45 -2.02
C LEU A 740 22.30 31.57 -0.97
N GLU A 741 23.14 32.60 -1.00
CA GLU A 741 23.06 33.72 -0.05
C GLU A 741 21.70 34.44 -0.17
N GLU A 742 21.23 34.64 -1.40
CA GLU A 742 19.93 35.23 -1.70
C GLU A 742 18.77 34.29 -1.33
N ALA A 743 18.94 32.99 -1.56
CA ALA A 743 17.98 31.97 -1.16
C ALA A 743 17.85 31.88 0.36
N VAL A 744 18.94 32.00 1.12
CA VAL A 744 18.92 32.07 2.60
C VAL A 744 18.16 33.31 3.08
N ALA A 745 18.40 34.48 2.46
CA ALA A 745 17.71 35.72 2.79
C ALA A 745 16.20 35.63 2.51
N LYS A 746 15.83 35.02 1.37
CA LYS A 746 14.43 34.86 0.92
C LYS A 746 13.71 33.66 1.53
N ALA A 747 14.43 32.68 2.09
CA ALA A 747 13.83 31.47 2.67
C ALA A 747 12.96 31.81 3.90
N PRO A 748 11.78 31.19 4.06
CA PRO A 748 10.95 31.41 5.24
C PRO A 748 11.61 30.82 6.50
N LYS A 749 11.43 31.50 7.64
CA LYS A 749 11.70 30.96 8.99
C LYS A 749 10.54 30.01 9.37
N GLY A 750 10.45 28.88 8.70
CA GLY A 750 9.34 27.93 8.82
C GLY A 750 9.47 26.76 7.84
N PRO A 751 8.51 25.82 7.85
CA PRO A 751 8.64 24.57 7.12
C PRO A 751 8.59 24.78 5.61
N GLY A 752 9.30 23.95 4.86
CA GLY A 752 9.28 23.97 3.40
C GLY A 752 10.27 23.00 2.76
N VAL A 753 10.32 23.03 1.43
CA VAL A 753 11.19 22.18 0.60
C VAL A 753 12.11 23.06 -0.23
N TYR A 754 13.36 22.65 -0.33
CA TYR A 754 14.37 23.31 -1.14
C TYR A 754 15.16 22.31 -1.96
N GLN A 755 15.62 22.75 -3.12
CA GLN A 755 16.52 22.01 -4.01
C GLN A 755 17.82 22.78 -4.18
N VAL A 756 18.98 22.13 -4.10
CA VAL A 756 20.30 22.68 -4.37
C VAL A 756 20.79 22.16 -5.73
N LEU A 757 21.21 23.05 -6.62
CA LEU A 757 21.72 22.76 -7.96
C LEU A 757 23.19 23.19 -8.10
N ALA A 758 23.99 22.54 -8.93
CA ALA A 758 25.25 23.08 -9.45
C ALA A 758 25.10 23.37 -10.96
N GLY A 759 25.00 24.65 -11.31
CA GLY A 759 24.49 25.06 -12.63
C GLY A 759 23.03 24.63 -12.82
N ASP A 760 22.76 23.92 -13.90
CA ASP A 760 21.47 23.32 -14.28
C ASP A 760 21.23 21.96 -13.61
N ARG A 761 22.20 21.44 -12.86
CA ARG A 761 22.19 20.06 -12.38
C ARG A 761 21.74 19.95 -10.92
N PRO A 762 20.70 19.17 -10.61
CA PRO A 762 20.27 18.97 -9.23
C PRO A 762 21.23 18.12 -8.42
N LEU A 763 21.67 18.65 -7.27
CA LEU A 763 22.57 18.00 -6.33
C LEU A 763 21.82 17.41 -5.13
N TYR A 764 20.86 18.16 -4.58
CA TYR A 764 20.19 17.79 -3.33
C TYR A 764 18.77 18.37 -3.27
N VAL A 765 17.84 17.66 -2.64
CA VAL A 765 16.48 18.16 -2.36
C VAL A 765 16.12 17.71 -0.96
N ALA A 766 15.60 18.62 -0.14
CA ALA A 766 15.14 18.28 1.19
C ALA A 766 14.00 19.15 1.68
N ALA A 767 13.25 18.59 2.62
CA ALA A 767 12.30 19.32 3.42
C ALA A 767 12.89 19.62 4.80
N ALA A 768 12.59 20.80 5.33
CA ALA A 768 12.97 21.20 6.67
C ALA A 768 11.80 21.87 7.38
N ASP A 769 11.77 21.76 8.72
CA ASP A 769 10.82 22.50 9.56
C ASP A 769 11.17 23.99 9.69
N ASP A 770 12.42 24.34 9.38
CA ASP A 770 12.88 25.71 9.18
C ASP A 770 13.87 25.70 8.01
N VAL A 771 13.39 26.04 6.82
CA VAL A 771 14.21 26.02 5.59
C VAL A 771 15.37 27.01 5.68
N ARG A 772 15.15 28.18 6.29
CA ARG A 772 16.22 29.17 6.48
C ARG A 772 17.29 28.63 7.42
N LYS A 773 16.91 28.07 8.57
CA LYS A 773 17.85 27.41 9.48
C LYS A 773 18.57 26.27 8.78
N GLN A 774 17.89 25.50 7.94
CA GLN A 774 18.49 24.38 7.25
C GLN A 774 19.50 24.82 6.17
N LEU A 775 19.16 25.84 5.36
CA LEU A 775 20.10 26.42 4.40
C LEU A 775 21.32 27.05 5.11
N LEU A 776 21.13 27.64 6.29
CA LEU A 776 22.21 28.14 7.16
C LEU A 776 23.05 27.01 7.77
N VAL A 777 22.44 25.91 8.20
CA VAL A 777 23.13 24.69 8.70
C VAL A 777 23.90 24.00 7.58
N HIS A 778 23.42 24.11 6.33
CA HIS A 778 24.15 23.71 5.13
C HIS A 778 25.26 24.70 4.71
N GLY A 779 25.28 25.91 5.28
CA GLY A 779 26.48 26.71 5.48
C GLY A 779 27.25 27.13 4.22
N LEU A 780 26.59 27.77 3.25
CA LEU A 780 27.28 28.70 2.33
C LEU A 780 26.82 30.15 2.59
N THR A 781 27.06 30.68 3.80
CA THR A 781 27.08 32.14 3.99
C THR A 781 28.23 32.55 4.91
N THR A 782 29.17 33.26 4.30
CA THR A 782 30.00 34.38 4.79
C THR A 782 30.60 34.28 6.20
N GLY A 783 31.92 34.05 6.24
CA GLY A 783 32.77 34.19 7.43
C GLY A 783 33.44 32.89 7.79
N ASP A 784 34.59 32.62 7.15
CA ASP A 784 35.53 31.54 7.44
C ASP A 784 35.15 30.09 7.05
N ALA A 785 35.54 29.76 5.81
CA ALA A 785 36.08 28.48 5.33
C ALA A 785 35.55 27.16 5.96
N GLN A 786 34.61 26.50 5.25
CA GLN A 786 34.89 25.24 4.51
C GLN A 786 33.67 24.83 3.67
N ARG A 787 33.87 24.73 2.35
CA ARG A 787 32.84 24.40 1.35
C ARG A 787 32.34 22.96 1.54
N VAL A 788 31.05 22.79 1.79
CA VAL A 788 30.39 21.46 1.86
C VAL A 788 30.33 20.78 0.47
N VAL A 789 30.44 21.56 -0.61
CA VAL A 789 30.58 21.05 -1.98
C VAL A 789 32.07 20.88 -2.31
N PRO A 790 32.55 19.67 -2.66
CA PRO A 790 33.95 19.45 -2.99
C PRO A 790 34.40 20.33 -4.16
N ALA A 791 35.57 20.97 -4.04
CA ALA A 791 36.08 21.93 -5.04
C ALA A 791 36.19 21.38 -6.48
N TRP A 792 36.27 20.06 -6.66
CA TRP A 792 36.30 19.40 -7.97
C TRP A 792 34.91 19.27 -8.63
N GLU A 793 33.83 19.52 -7.90
CA GLU A 793 32.46 19.63 -8.42
C GLU A 793 32.08 21.09 -8.72
N ALA A 794 32.87 22.06 -8.23
CA ALA A 794 32.64 23.51 -8.32
C ALA A 794 33.19 24.18 -9.61
N ARG A 795 33.35 23.45 -10.72
CA ARG A 795 33.82 24.04 -12.01
C ARG A 795 32.77 24.93 -12.70
N LYS A 796 31.54 24.99 -12.20
CA LYS A 796 30.47 25.93 -12.61
C LYS A 796 30.06 26.81 -11.41
N PRO A 797 29.60 28.05 -11.64
CA PRO A 797 29.26 29.00 -10.58
C PRO A 797 28.27 28.46 -9.55
N GLN A 798 28.37 29.04 -8.35
CA GLN A 798 27.98 28.48 -7.06
C GLN A 798 26.49 28.13 -6.93
N THR A 799 26.26 27.13 -6.10
CA THR A 799 25.03 26.40 -5.89
C THR A 799 23.78 27.26 -5.83
N VAL A 800 22.77 26.84 -6.59
CA VAL A 800 21.50 27.54 -6.71
C VAL A 800 20.44 26.83 -5.89
N ALA A 801 19.71 27.55 -5.04
CA ALA A 801 18.59 27.01 -4.29
C ALA A 801 17.23 27.43 -4.85
N LEU A 802 16.30 26.47 -4.92
CA LEU A 802 14.93 26.70 -5.36
C LEU A 802 13.97 26.52 -4.17
N LEU A 803 13.05 27.47 -3.97
CA LEU A 803 12.09 27.47 -2.86
C LEU A 803 10.66 27.32 -3.38
N ALA A 804 9.92 26.33 -2.87
CA ALA A 804 8.48 26.18 -3.18
C ALA A 804 7.64 27.26 -2.47
N SER A 805 6.53 27.70 -3.08
CA SER A 805 5.65 28.74 -2.51
C SER A 805 5.01 28.32 -1.17
N ARG A 806 4.73 29.31 -0.30
CA ARG A 806 4.25 29.10 1.09
C ARG A 806 2.97 28.26 1.21
N GLN A 807 2.12 28.29 0.18
CA GLN A 807 0.85 27.57 0.11
C GLN A 807 1.02 26.07 -0.25
N ARG A 808 2.19 25.71 -0.81
CA ARG A 808 2.51 24.36 -1.33
C ARG A 808 3.64 23.68 -0.54
N ALA A 809 4.35 24.45 0.29
CA ALA A 809 5.31 23.98 1.29
C ALA A 809 4.72 22.90 2.21
N ASP A 810 3.44 23.01 2.58
CA ASP A 810 2.76 22.02 3.43
C ASP A 810 2.38 20.73 2.69
N GLU A 811 2.05 20.82 1.39
CA GLU A 811 1.78 19.66 0.52
C GLU A 811 3.07 18.89 0.22
N LEU A 812 4.14 19.61 -0.13
CA LEU A 812 5.47 19.04 -0.36
C LEU A 812 6.17 18.60 0.94
N ALA A 813 5.94 19.24 2.10
CA ALA A 813 6.45 18.79 3.40
C ALA A 813 5.65 17.58 3.93
N SER A 814 4.35 17.49 3.63
CA SER A 814 3.55 16.30 3.91
C SER A 814 3.98 15.14 2.99
N ALA A 815 4.25 15.42 1.70
CA ALA A 815 4.84 14.46 0.78
C ALA A 815 6.29 14.11 1.15
N ALA A 816 7.07 15.02 1.73
CA ALA A 816 8.44 14.75 2.12
C ALA A 816 8.54 13.95 3.42
N ARG A 817 7.70 14.24 4.41
CA ARG A 817 7.61 13.44 5.65
C ARG A 817 6.97 12.07 5.44
N SER A 818 6.13 11.89 4.42
CA SER A 818 5.48 10.60 4.11
C SER A 818 6.09 9.83 2.94
N THR A 819 6.89 10.49 2.07
CA THR A 819 7.25 9.97 0.74
C THR A 819 8.62 10.43 0.19
N LEU A 820 9.31 11.46 0.72
CA LEU A 820 10.70 11.78 0.31
C LEU A 820 11.70 11.43 1.41
N ARG A 821 12.08 10.17 1.33
CA ARG A 821 13.39 9.70 1.66
C ARG A 821 14.02 8.86 0.50
N PRO A 822 13.25 8.31 -0.49
CA PRO A 822 13.82 7.50 -1.59
C PRO A 822 13.63 7.99 -3.06
N GLN A 823 13.38 9.26 -3.33
CA GLN A 823 13.35 9.74 -4.72
C GLN A 823 14.54 10.66 -4.95
N LEU A 824 15.60 10.18 -5.62
CA LEU A 824 16.57 10.97 -6.40
C LEU A 824 17.79 10.13 -6.82
N ASN A 825 17.55 9.03 -7.54
CA ASN A 825 18.55 8.43 -8.43
C ASN A 825 17.93 8.38 -9.82
N LEU A 826 18.03 9.46 -10.60
CA LEU A 826 18.03 9.45 -12.07
C LEU A 826 18.29 10.87 -12.67
N VAL A 827 19.50 11.43 -12.49
CA VAL A 827 20.12 12.42 -13.42
C VAL A 827 21.66 12.23 -13.44
N LEU A 828 22.07 10.97 -13.53
CA LEU A 828 23.37 10.49 -14.00
C LEU A 828 23.12 9.18 -14.73
#